data_AF-A0A2D4HTZ1-F1
#
_entry.id   AF-A0A2D4HTZ1-F1
#
_cell.length_a   1.000
_cell.length_b   1.000
_cell.length_c   1.000
_cell.angle_alpha   90.00
_cell.angle_beta   90.00
_cell.angle_gamma   90.00
#
_symmetry.space_group_name_H-M   'P 1'
#
loop_
_entity.id
_entity.type
_entity.pdbx_description
1 polymer ?
#
loop_
_entity_poly.entity_id
_entity_poly.type
_entity_poly.pdbx_seq_one_letter_code
_entity_poly.pdbx_strand_id
1 'polypeptide(L)'
;MQSISGKQEEIEELKRKNTELKEIGVVQEKNVKEELEQIKNKLIEDHTAELKRTRKLLQEVEQTHKAEAEEWRHEKEILVAETEEKILLLRKELQNKAEYEKQTWQKQFDLREAEMTCLQEQQAALIVELEKTLKEQQNTIQQLEDSLVNAQKPLAQYNSELSSTKTLMDKKLEKAKQLLEEEYKAKYKEAQSRFLEENKKNRREHEILLQKLREKHTEELELQNKELHQKHKEHILSLTSSQQAEIEILKSTLERKQKNWLETHVADIQRNNQVQITQLETKHLSDLNSLETRYLSKIKFLQEEHKKALDSLQIKLKEQLSQKDKENEMLLAQELNTMKFAEELQICEDSLKIELVNVQKEKHKLMAAEHEGVHKEELTVALETQRHLFEDEHHKAVDVLQKTILQMEEEHKRTIQRFQDLHLVETEKEKEKFQQLQKELEKIKSDKQQLEKEIIFLKKEMEKANIELKKLYPQGRENQEENILIAMLRSDIDSCRNERDKLQESCQQALKLLLKMVQSTKDMEDLICKKIGLCLDDSLTSGESQEIISEETVLAHPLKTIEQWKLKKNNRIGQGEVPDQTLPEHSFDSLELSEHLCESIFENPELIFENEERIKKIGHCLYITVEKLLDMLAESNKQLEEMHNIHSNIKEKCKNKNWE
;
A
#
# COMPACT_ATOMS: atom_id res chain seq x y z
N MET A 1 -108.81 -7.77 69.36
CA MET A 1 -107.59 -8.52 69.72
C MET A 1 -107.12 -9.50 68.64
N GLN A 2 -108.01 -10.24 67.95
CA GLN A 2 -107.60 -11.18 66.87
C GLN A 2 -106.85 -10.54 65.68
N SER A 3 -107.20 -9.32 65.27
CA SER A 3 -106.52 -8.62 64.15
C SER A 3 -105.09 -8.12 64.48
N ILE A 4 -104.77 -7.91 65.77
CA ILE A 4 -103.42 -7.48 66.19
C ILE A 4 -102.48 -8.69 66.27
N SER A 5 -102.98 -9.86 66.69
CA SER A 5 -102.20 -11.11 66.73
C SER A 5 -101.78 -11.58 65.34
N GLY A 6 -102.68 -11.54 64.36
CA GLY A 6 -102.35 -11.93 62.98
C GLY A 6 -101.31 -11.03 62.31
N LYS A 7 -101.33 -9.71 62.60
CA LYS A 7 -100.30 -8.78 62.13
C LYS A 7 -98.93 -9.02 62.79
N GLN A 8 -98.91 -9.48 64.05
CA GLN A 8 -97.66 -9.80 64.74
C GLN A 8 -97.02 -11.07 64.17
N GLU A 9 -97.82 -12.11 63.87
CA GLU A 9 -97.34 -13.32 63.19
C GLU A 9 -96.81 -13.02 61.79
N GLU A 10 -97.48 -12.16 61.02
CA GLU A 10 -97.01 -11.71 59.71
C GLU A 10 -95.68 -10.94 59.78
N ILE A 11 -95.49 -10.08 60.79
CA ILE A 11 -94.23 -9.38 61.03
C ILE A 11 -93.10 -10.37 61.35
N GLU A 12 -93.34 -11.39 62.18
CA GLU A 12 -92.33 -12.40 62.49
C GLU A 12 -92.00 -13.30 61.28
N GLU A 13 -93.01 -13.62 60.47
CA GLU A 13 -92.83 -14.32 59.19
C GLU A 13 -91.98 -13.50 58.20
N LEU A 14 -92.25 -12.20 58.08
CA LEU A 14 -91.49 -11.29 57.24
C LEU A 14 -90.06 -11.08 57.76
N LYS A 15 -89.85 -11.04 59.08
CA LYS A 15 -88.51 -11.00 59.66
C LYS A 15 -87.72 -12.26 59.32
N ARG A 16 -88.33 -13.44 59.42
CA ARG A 16 -87.69 -14.73 59.06
C ARG A 16 -87.33 -14.78 57.58
N LYS A 17 -88.26 -14.38 56.70
CA LYS A 17 -87.99 -14.28 55.26
C LYS A 17 -86.89 -13.26 54.96
N ASN A 18 -86.84 -12.14 55.69
CA ASN A 18 -85.78 -11.15 55.52
C ASN A 18 -84.41 -11.68 55.99
N THR A 19 -84.35 -12.46 57.08
CA THR A 19 -83.11 -13.13 57.50
C THR A 19 -82.68 -14.20 56.50
N GLU A 20 -83.60 -15.02 55.99
CA GLU A 20 -83.32 -16.02 54.95
C GLU A 20 -82.80 -15.36 53.66
N LEU A 21 -83.43 -14.26 53.21
CA LEU A 21 -82.96 -13.50 52.05
C LEU A 21 -81.57 -12.90 52.26
N LYS A 22 -81.26 -12.42 53.47
CA LYS A 22 -79.92 -11.94 53.83
C LYS A 22 -78.88 -13.06 53.79
N GLU A 23 -79.20 -14.23 54.33
CA GLU A 23 -78.32 -15.41 54.29
C GLU A 23 -78.06 -15.87 52.85
N ILE A 24 -79.11 -15.94 52.02
CA ILE A 24 -78.98 -16.23 50.59
C ILE A 24 -78.09 -15.20 49.90
N GLY A 25 -78.27 -13.91 50.21
CA GLY A 25 -77.44 -12.83 49.67
C GLY A 25 -75.96 -12.98 50.04
N VAL A 26 -75.65 -13.32 51.29
CA VAL A 26 -74.27 -13.57 51.75
C VAL A 26 -73.66 -14.79 51.07
N VAL A 27 -74.44 -15.87 50.91
CA VAL A 27 -73.98 -17.08 50.20
C VAL A 27 -73.73 -16.79 48.72
N GLN A 28 -74.63 -16.05 48.06
CA GLN A 28 -74.45 -15.62 46.67
C GLN A 28 -73.22 -14.73 46.51
N GLU A 29 -73.01 -13.76 47.39
CA GLU A 29 -71.82 -12.90 47.37
C GLU A 29 -70.53 -13.71 47.55
N LYS A 30 -70.54 -14.70 48.45
CA LYS A 30 -69.40 -15.61 48.65
C LYS A 30 -69.12 -16.43 47.39
N ASN A 31 -70.15 -17.01 46.77
CA ASN A 31 -69.99 -17.80 45.54
C ASN A 31 -69.44 -16.94 44.39
N VAL A 32 -69.96 -15.72 44.21
CA VAL A 32 -69.45 -14.79 43.18
C VAL A 32 -68.00 -14.41 43.45
N LYS A 33 -67.60 -14.18 44.71
CA LYS A 33 -66.19 -13.92 45.07
C LYS A 33 -65.30 -15.12 44.77
N GLU A 34 -65.76 -16.34 45.04
CA GLU A 34 -65.01 -17.57 44.73
C GLU A 34 -64.87 -17.77 43.21
N GLU A 35 -65.94 -17.56 42.43
CA GLU A 35 -65.89 -17.61 40.96
C GLU A 35 -64.94 -16.56 40.37
N LEU A 36 -64.98 -15.32 40.89
CA LEU A 36 -64.07 -14.26 40.47
C LEU A 36 -62.61 -14.60 40.77
N GLU A 37 -62.32 -15.19 41.95
CA GLU A 37 -60.96 -15.59 42.29
C GLU A 37 -60.49 -16.78 41.43
N GLN A 38 -61.37 -17.72 41.09
CA GLN A 38 -61.06 -18.80 40.13
C GLN A 38 -60.75 -18.25 38.74
N ILE A 39 -61.57 -17.33 38.23
CA ILE A 39 -61.33 -16.67 36.93
C ILE A 39 -60.01 -15.91 36.95
N LYS A 40 -59.72 -15.17 38.02
CA LYS A 40 -58.46 -14.44 38.20
C LYS A 40 -57.25 -15.38 38.21
N ASN A 41 -57.31 -16.49 38.94
CA ASN A 41 -56.21 -17.46 38.99
C ASN A 41 -55.97 -18.09 37.61
N LYS A 42 -57.04 -18.49 36.91
CA LYS A 42 -56.94 -19.01 35.54
C LYS A 42 -56.33 -17.98 34.58
N LEU A 43 -56.76 -16.72 34.68
CA LEU A 43 -56.21 -15.64 33.87
C LEU A 43 -54.71 -15.42 34.14
N ILE A 44 -54.27 -15.50 35.39
CA ILE A 44 -52.85 -15.38 35.76
C ILE A 44 -52.06 -16.57 35.20
N GLU A 45 -52.59 -17.79 35.30
CA GLU A 45 -51.96 -19.00 34.75
C GLU A 45 -51.80 -18.92 33.23
N ASP A 46 -52.85 -18.51 32.51
CA ASP A 46 -52.84 -18.33 31.06
C ASP A 46 -51.80 -17.29 30.64
N HIS A 47 -51.77 -16.12 31.28
CA HIS A 47 -50.75 -15.10 31.01
C HIS A 47 -49.34 -15.59 31.33
N THR A 48 -49.16 -16.33 32.43
CA THR A 48 -47.85 -16.88 32.81
C THR A 48 -47.37 -17.93 31.81
N ALA A 49 -48.27 -18.76 31.28
CA ALA A 49 -47.96 -19.72 30.23
C ALA A 49 -47.58 -19.01 28.92
N GLU A 50 -48.32 -17.97 28.54
CA GLU A 50 -48.03 -17.19 27.34
C GLU A 50 -46.70 -16.43 27.43
N LEU A 51 -46.39 -15.86 28.61
CA LEU A 51 -45.07 -15.27 28.87
C LEU A 51 -43.93 -16.28 28.78
N LYS A 52 -44.14 -17.53 29.20
CA LYS A 52 -43.14 -18.60 29.03
C LYS A 52 -42.97 -18.99 27.56
N ARG A 53 -44.07 -19.09 26.79
CA ARG A 53 -44.01 -19.38 25.35
C ARG A 53 -43.27 -18.28 24.58
N THR A 54 -43.66 -17.02 24.78
CA THR A 54 -43.03 -15.87 24.14
C THR A 54 -41.55 -15.74 24.51
N ARG A 55 -41.17 -15.98 25.78
CA ARG A 55 -39.75 -16.02 26.18
C ARG A 55 -38.97 -17.13 25.47
N LYS A 56 -39.57 -18.31 25.29
CA LYS A 56 -38.91 -19.42 24.56
C LYS A 56 -38.72 -19.08 23.09
N LEU A 57 -39.75 -18.52 22.43
CA LEU A 57 -39.65 -18.06 21.05
C LEU A 57 -38.58 -16.96 20.88
N LEU A 58 -38.51 -16.00 21.81
CA LEU A 58 -37.46 -14.99 21.81
C LEU A 58 -36.07 -15.61 21.94
N GLN A 59 -35.90 -16.61 22.80
CA GLN A 59 -34.62 -17.31 22.94
C GLN A 59 -34.25 -18.07 21.66
N GLU A 60 -35.21 -18.72 20.99
CA GLU A 60 -34.98 -19.38 19.70
C GLU A 60 -34.54 -18.36 18.63
N VAL A 61 -35.24 -17.23 18.52
CA VAL A 61 -34.88 -16.13 17.61
C VAL A 61 -33.50 -15.53 17.93
N GLU A 62 -33.15 -15.40 19.21
CA GLU A 62 -31.83 -14.92 19.62
C GLU A 62 -30.72 -15.90 19.18
N GLN A 63 -30.95 -17.21 19.31
CA GLN A 63 -29.99 -18.21 18.84
C GLN A 63 -29.86 -18.22 17.31
N THR A 64 -30.96 -18.06 16.56
CA THR A 64 -30.89 -17.99 15.09
C THR A 64 -30.14 -16.76 14.63
N HIS A 65 -30.42 -15.58 15.19
CA HIS A 65 -29.67 -14.36 14.86
C HIS A 65 -28.19 -14.48 15.24
N LYS A 66 -27.86 -15.16 16.33
CA LYS A 66 -26.46 -15.41 16.71
C LYS A 66 -25.76 -16.32 15.70
N ALA A 67 -26.42 -17.39 15.26
CA ALA A 67 -25.89 -18.29 14.23
C ALA A 67 -25.69 -17.57 12.90
N GLU A 68 -26.69 -16.81 12.44
CA GLU A 68 -26.58 -15.98 11.24
C GLU A 68 -25.42 -14.98 11.36
N ALA A 69 -25.28 -14.29 12.50
CA ALA A 69 -24.17 -13.35 12.73
C ALA A 69 -22.80 -14.04 12.73
N GLU A 70 -22.71 -15.30 13.15
CA GLU A 70 -21.50 -16.11 13.02
C GLU A 70 -21.23 -16.48 11.55
N GLU A 71 -22.25 -16.93 10.80
CA GLU A 71 -22.12 -17.21 9.36
C GLU A 71 -21.63 -15.98 8.57
N TRP A 72 -22.26 -14.83 8.77
CA TRP A 72 -21.84 -13.56 8.17
C TRP A 72 -20.40 -13.18 8.52
N ARG A 73 -19.94 -13.51 9.73
CA ARG A 73 -18.55 -13.26 10.15
C ARG A 73 -17.59 -14.17 9.38
N HIS A 74 -17.90 -15.46 9.26
CA HIS A 74 -17.07 -16.41 8.51
C HIS A 74 -17.02 -16.04 7.02
N GLU A 75 -18.14 -15.66 6.41
CA GLU A 75 -18.17 -15.22 5.00
C GLU A 75 -17.32 -13.96 4.79
N LYS A 76 -17.38 -13.02 5.73
CA LYS A 76 -16.50 -11.84 5.73
C LYS A 76 -15.03 -12.21 5.85
N GLU A 77 -14.68 -13.14 6.74
CA GLU A 77 -13.29 -13.62 6.91
C GLU A 77 -12.76 -14.30 5.65
N ILE A 78 -13.58 -15.13 4.99
CA ILE A 78 -13.23 -15.75 3.70
C ILE A 78 -12.98 -14.67 2.64
N LEU A 79 -13.88 -13.69 2.51
CA LEU A 79 -13.72 -12.62 1.53
C LEU A 79 -12.45 -11.80 1.81
N VAL A 80 -12.15 -11.50 3.07
CA VAL A 80 -10.90 -10.83 3.46
C VAL A 80 -9.69 -11.67 3.05
N ALA A 81 -9.66 -12.96 3.39
CA ALA A 81 -8.56 -13.86 3.02
C ALA A 81 -8.35 -13.93 1.50
N GLU A 82 -9.42 -14.02 0.70
CA GLU A 82 -9.34 -14.00 -0.76
C GLU A 82 -8.80 -12.67 -1.30
N THR A 83 -9.20 -11.54 -0.72
CA THR A 83 -8.65 -10.24 -1.12
C THR A 83 -7.19 -10.09 -0.74
N GLU A 84 -6.78 -10.59 0.43
CA GLU A 84 -5.38 -10.60 0.87
C GLU A 84 -4.52 -11.48 -0.04
N GLU A 85 -5.00 -12.66 -0.45
CA GLU A 85 -4.31 -13.53 -1.39
C GLU A 85 -4.12 -12.86 -2.76
N LYS A 86 -5.17 -12.20 -3.29
CA LYS A 86 -5.07 -11.42 -4.54
C LYS A 86 -4.06 -10.28 -4.43
N ILE A 87 -4.03 -9.57 -3.29
CA ILE A 87 -3.05 -8.50 -3.03
C ILE A 87 -1.63 -9.07 -2.96
N LEU A 88 -1.43 -10.22 -2.31
CA LEU A 88 -0.13 -10.89 -2.23
C LEU A 88 0.36 -11.32 -3.63
N LEU A 89 -0.53 -11.84 -4.47
CA LEU A 89 -0.21 -12.20 -5.84
C LEU A 89 0.23 -10.97 -6.66
N LEU A 90 -0.54 -9.88 -6.60
CA LEU A 90 -0.20 -8.62 -7.27
C LEU A 90 1.13 -8.04 -6.76
N ARG A 91 1.40 -8.11 -5.46
CA ARG A 91 2.69 -7.68 -4.89
C ARG A 91 3.85 -8.49 -5.45
N LYS A 92 3.69 -9.81 -5.57
CA LYS A 92 4.71 -10.69 -6.15
C LYS A 92 4.95 -10.41 -7.63
N GLU A 93 3.89 -10.17 -8.40
CA GLU A 93 4.01 -9.77 -9.81
C GLU A 93 4.74 -8.44 -9.98
N LEU A 94 4.40 -7.43 -9.17
CA LEU A 94 5.08 -6.13 -9.19
C LEU A 94 6.54 -6.25 -8.77
N GLN A 95 6.84 -7.08 -7.76
CA GLN A 95 8.22 -7.36 -7.35
C GLN A 95 9.00 -8.02 -8.49
N ASN A 96 8.45 -9.05 -9.12
CA ASN A 96 9.09 -9.73 -10.25
C ASN A 96 9.35 -8.77 -11.42
N LYS A 97 8.39 -7.88 -11.70
CA LYS A 97 8.54 -6.85 -12.75
C LYS A 97 9.65 -5.86 -12.41
N ALA A 98 9.70 -5.38 -11.16
CA ALA A 98 10.77 -4.49 -10.71
C ALA A 98 12.15 -5.17 -10.74
N GLU A 99 12.24 -6.45 -10.37
CA GLU A 99 13.47 -7.24 -10.48
C GLU A 99 13.90 -7.43 -11.94
N TYR A 100 12.96 -7.70 -12.84
CA TYR A 100 13.23 -7.81 -14.27
C TYR A 100 13.73 -6.49 -14.87
N GLU A 101 13.09 -5.37 -14.53
CA GLU A 101 13.53 -4.03 -14.95
C GLU A 101 14.92 -3.70 -14.40
N LYS A 102 15.18 -4.00 -13.11
CA LYS A 102 16.50 -3.84 -12.51
C LYS A 102 17.57 -4.64 -13.25
N GLN A 103 17.31 -5.92 -13.56
CA GLN A 103 18.25 -6.75 -14.32
C GLN A 103 18.48 -6.20 -15.74
N THR A 104 17.44 -5.64 -16.36
CA THR A 104 17.54 -5.03 -17.68
C THR A 104 18.43 -3.78 -17.65
N TRP A 105 18.24 -2.91 -16.66
CA TRP A 105 19.09 -1.73 -16.45
C TRP A 105 20.54 -2.12 -16.14
N GLN A 106 20.75 -3.14 -15.32
CA GLN A 106 22.09 -3.65 -15.03
C GLN A 106 22.80 -4.10 -16.32
N LYS A 107 22.14 -4.91 -17.15
CA LYS A 107 22.72 -5.36 -18.44
C LYS A 107 23.04 -4.19 -19.38
N GLN A 108 22.20 -3.16 -19.42
CA GLN A 108 22.48 -1.96 -20.22
C GLN A 108 23.65 -1.15 -19.67
N PHE A 109 23.78 -1.08 -18.34
CA PHE A 109 24.91 -0.44 -17.69
C PHE A 109 26.21 -1.19 -18.00
N ASP A 110 26.21 -2.51 -17.81
CA ASP A 110 27.37 -3.37 -18.08
C ASP A 110 27.81 -3.25 -19.56
N LEU A 111 26.84 -3.17 -20.49
CA LEU A 111 27.13 -2.95 -21.92
C LEU A 111 27.80 -1.59 -22.16
N ARG A 112 27.27 -0.50 -21.58
CA ARG A 112 27.86 0.83 -21.71
C ARG A 112 29.24 0.91 -21.06
N GLU A 113 29.45 0.23 -19.94
CA GLU A 113 30.74 0.15 -19.28
C GLU A 113 31.76 -0.55 -20.18
N ALA A 114 31.40 -1.69 -20.77
CA ALA A 114 32.25 -2.39 -21.74
C ALA A 114 32.56 -1.55 -22.99
N GLU A 115 31.57 -0.81 -23.51
CA GLU A 115 31.78 0.15 -24.62
C GLU A 115 32.77 1.27 -24.23
N MET A 116 32.62 1.83 -23.03
CA MET A 116 33.54 2.85 -22.51
C MET A 116 34.96 2.33 -22.34
N THR A 117 35.13 1.11 -21.81
CA THR A 117 36.44 0.47 -21.69
C THR A 117 37.08 0.26 -23.06
N CYS A 118 36.32 -0.24 -24.04
CA CYS A 118 36.81 -0.42 -25.42
C CYS A 118 37.26 0.91 -26.05
N LEU A 119 36.50 1.99 -25.87
CA LEU A 119 36.89 3.32 -26.35
C LEU A 119 38.14 3.86 -25.65
N GLN A 120 38.28 3.63 -24.35
CA GLN A 120 39.49 4.00 -23.60
C GLN A 120 40.72 3.23 -24.09
N GLU A 121 40.59 1.93 -24.33
CA GLU A 121 41.65 1.10 -24.91
C GLU A 121 42.05 1.57 -26.32
N GLN A 122 41.07 1.92 -27.15
CA GLN A 122 41.33 2.51 -28.49
C GLN A 122 42.07 3.85 -28.39
N GLN A 123 41.67 4.73 -27.46
CA GLN A 123 42.37 5.99 -27.23
C GLN A 123 43.80 5.76 -26.74
N ALA A 124 44.02 4.83 -25.81
CA ALA A 124 45.35 4.48 -25.32
C ALA A 124 46.24 3.96 -26.45
N ALA A 125 45.72 3.10 -27.33
CA ALA A 125 46.45 2.60 -28.50
C ALA A 125 46.84 3.73 -29.47
N LEU A 126 45.92 4.66 -29.74
CA LEU A 126 46.19 5.82 -30.60
C LEU A 126 47.27 6.74 -30.01
N ILE A 127 47.24 6.97 -28.69
CA ILE A 127 48.27 7.77 -28.01
C ILE A 127 49.64 7.13 -28.19
N VAL A 128 49.76 5.81 -28.00
CA VAL A 128 51.02 5.07 -28.18
C VAL A 128 51.51 5.18 -29.62
N GLU A 129 50.62 5.09 -30.62
CA GLU A 129 51.00 5.25 -32.03
C GLU A 129 51.47 6.67 -32.34
N LEU A 130 50.80 7.69 -31.82
CA LEU A 130 51.21 9.10 -31.96
C LEU A 130 52.56 9.36 -31.30
N GLU A 131 52.81 8.84 -30.09
CA GLU A 131 54.10 8.93 -29.40
C GLU A 131 55.23 8.30 -30.21
N LYS A 132 54.97 7.16 -30.88
CA LYS A 132 55.92 6.53 -31.79
C LYS A 132 56.26 7.44 -32.98
N THR A 133 55.25 7.99 -33.66
CA THR A 133 55.49 8.89 -34.79
C THR A 133 56.20 10.18 -34.39
N LEU A 134 55.90 10.73 -33.21
CA LEU A 134 56.58 11.90 -32.66
C LEU A 134 58.07 11.61 -32.44
N LYS A 135 58.40 10.43 -31.90
CA LYS A 135 59.79 10.01 -31.67
C LYS A 135 60.55 9.80 -32.98
N GLU A 136 59.89 9.25 -34.00
CA GLU A 136 60.45 9.12 -35.36
C GLU A 136 60.73 10.50 -35.99
N GLN A 137 59.80 11.47 -35.86
CA GLN A 137 60.03 12.84 -36.32
C GLN A 137 61.15 13.54 -35.56
N GLN A 138 61.23 13.36 -34.25
CA GLN A 138 62.28 13.94 -33.41
C GLN A 138 63.67 13.40 -33.79
N ASN A 139 63.78 12.10 -34.10
CA ASN A 139 65.01 11.51 -34.64
C ASN A 139 65.39 12.08 -36.02
N THR A 140 64.39 12.36 -36.87
CA THR A 140 64.62 12.96 -38.20
C THR A 140 65.10 14.41 -38.09
N ILE A 141 64.56 15.18 -37.15
CA ILE A 141 65.01 16.55 -36.87
C ILE A 141 66.45 16.54 -36.34
N GLN A 142 66.79 15.64 -35.41
CA GLN A 142 68.16 15.49 -34.91
C GLN A 142 69.15 15.21 -36.05
N GLN A 143 68.80 14.35 -37.02
CA GLN A 143 69.62 14.09 -38.20
C GLN A 143 69.80 15.31 -39.10
N LEU A 144 68.77 16.15 -39.24
CA LEU A 144 68.85 17.40 -40.01
C LEU A 144 69.68 18.46 -39.27
N GLU A 145 69.60 18.52 -37.94
CA GLU A 145 70.43 19.40 -37.11
C GLU A 145 71.91 18.99 -37.17
N ASP A 146 72.22 17.69 -37.10
CA ASP A 146 73.58 17.16 -37.26
C ASP A 146 74.13 17.40 -38.69
N SER A 147 73.24 17.40 -39.69
CA SER A 147 73.57 17.76 -41.08
C SER A 147 73.79 19.28 -41.28
N LEU A 148 73.12 20.12 -40.47
CA LEU A 148 73.25 21.58 -40.50
C LEU A 148 74.52 22.06 -39.79
N VAL A 149 74.93 21.38 -38.71
CA VAL A 149 76.18 21.65 -37.98
C VAL A 149 77.43 21.36 -38.83
N ASN A 150 77.34 20.45 -39.80
CA ASN A 150 78.41 20.15 -40.76
C ASN A 150 78.51 21.15 -41.94
N ALA A 151 77.60 22.11 -42.06
CA ALA A 151 77.54 23.04 -43.19
C ALA A 151 77.54 24.50 -42.74
N GLN A 152 78.55 24.97 -41.99
CA GLN A 152 78.74 26.41 -41.79
C GLN A 152 80.16 26.87 -41.39
N LYS A 153 80.88 27.44 -42.38
CA LYS A 153 81.66 28.71 -42.35
C LYS A 153 82.59 28.81 -43.60
N PRO A 154 83.05 30.01 -44.02
CA PRO A 154 82.38 31.31 -44.08
C PRO A 154 82.62 32.05 -45.43
N LEU A 155 81.76 32.99 -45.83
CA LEU A 155 82.10 33.96 -46.89
C LEU A 155 81.89 35.39 -46.38
N ALA A 156 83.01 36.02 -46.03
CA ALA A 156 83.11 37.42 -45.68
C ALA A 156 83.61 38.19 -46.91
N GLN A 157 82.74 38.96 -47.55
CA GLN A 157 83.08 40.11 -48.40
C GLN A 157 81.78 40.72 -48.92
N TYR A 158 81.28 41.80 -48.30
CA TYR A 158 80.46 42.86 -48.93
C TYR A 158 80.11 43.93 -47.87
N ASN A 159 81.13 44.55 -47.28
CA ASN A 159 80.97 45.47 -46.14
C ASN A 159 81.50 46.89 -46.42
N SER A 160 81.25 47.42 -47.63
CA SER A 160 81.62 48.81 -47.92
C SER A 160 80.54 49.64 -48.62
N GLU A 161 79.43 49.05 -49.09
CA GLU A 161 78.26 49.81 -49.56
C GLU A 161 77.06 49.73 -48.58
N LEU A 162 77.17 48.88 -47.56
CA LEU A 162 76.12 48.58 -46.57
C LEU A 162 75.82 49.73 -45.61
N SER A 163 76.66 50.78 -45.52
CA SER A 163 76.52 51.83 -44.49
C SER A 163 75.54 52.96 -44.86
N SER A 164 75.48 53.33 -46.13
CA SER A 164 74.56 54.38 -46.63
C SER A 164 73.22 53.78 -47.08
N THR A 165 73.27 52.56 -47.62
CA THR A 165 72.06 51.74 -47.81
C THR A 165 71.51 51.22 -46.48
N LYS A 166 72.32 51.02 -45.43
CA LYS A 166 71.84 50.74 -44.06
C LYS A 166 70.88 51.79 -43.58
N THR A 167 71.24 53.06 -43.59
CA THR A 167 70.38 54.08 -42.95
C THR A 167 69.06 54.31 -43.69
N LEU A 168 69.04 54.12 -45.01
CA LEU A 168 67.80 54.16 -45.81
C LEU A 168 67.01 52.84 -45.72
N MET A 169 67.67 51.68 -45.71
CA MET A 169 67.03 50.40 -45.46
C MET A 169 66.51 50.30 -44.04
N ASP A 170 67.23 50.74 -43.02
CA ASP A 170 66.82 50.76 -41.62
C ASP A 170 65.56 51.60 -41.46
N LYS A 171 65.47 52.78 -42.10
CA LYS A 171 64.22 53.57 -42.14
C LYS A 171 63.08 52.88 -42.90
N LYS A 172 63.36 52.20 -44.02
CA LYS A 172 62.34 51.46 -44.79
C LYS A 172 61.91 50.16 -44.11
N LEU A 173 62.84 49.49 -43.44
CA LEU A 173 62.69 48.27 -42.66
C LEU A 173 61.90 48.57 -41.40
N GLU A 174 62.15 49.71 -40.75
CA GLU A 174 61.36 50.12 -39.59
C GLU A 174 59.93 50.49 -39.99
N LYS A 175 59.73 51.20 -41.11
CA LYS A 175 58.39 51.40 -41.68
C LYS A 175 57.72 50.10 -42.11
N ALA A 176 58.46 49.17 -42.71
CA ALA A 176 57.94 47.86 -43.10
C ALA A 176 57.61 47.00 -41.89
N LYS A 177 58.40 47.05 -40.80
CA LYS A 177 58.11 46.41 -39.53
C LYS A 177 56.86 47.00 -38.88
N GLN A 178 56.71 48.31 -38.88
CA GLN A 178 55.50 48.98 -38.37
C GLN A 178 54.26 48.58 -39.19
N LEU A 179 54.34 48.62 -40.52
CA LEU A 179 53.25 48.17 -41.40
C LEU A 179 52.92 46.69 -41.21
N LEU A 180 53.93 45.85 -41.07
CA LEU A 180 53.77 44.41 -40.82
C LEU A 180 53.16 44.16 -39.43
N GLU A 181 53.58 44.91 -38.40
CA GLU A 181 53.02 44.84 -37.05
C GLU A 181 51.57 45.34 -37.01
N GLU A 182 51.25 46.39 -37.77
CA GLU A 182 49.87 46.87 -37.99
C GLU A 182 49.02 45.83 -38.73
N GLU A 183 49.53 45.20 -39.79
CA GLU A 183 48.86 44.10 -40.49
C GLU A 183 48.66 42.88 -39.59
N TYR A 184 49.65 42.50 -38.77
CA TYR A 184 49.51 41.40 -37.81
C TYR A 184 48.47 41.73 -36.74
N LYS A 185 48.46 42.94 -36.20
CA LYS A 185 47.43 43.40 -35.25
C LYS A 185 46.04 43.44 -35.89
N ALA A 186 45.94 43.86 -37.15
CA ALA A 186 44.70 43.87 -37.91
C ALA A 186 44.17 42.45 -38.15
N LYS A 187 45.02 41.53 -38.65
CA LYS A 187 44.68 40.12 -38.87
C LYS A 187 44.33 39.41 -37.56
N TYR A 188 45.03 39.71 -36.47
CA TYR A 188 44.70 39.16 -35.14
C TYR A 188 43.33 39.62 -34.67
N LYS A 189 43.01 40.92 -34.77
CA LYS A 189 41.68 41.45 -34.43
C LYS A 189 40.59 40.88 -35.31
N GLU A 190 40.87 40.68 -36.60
CA GLU A 190 39.94 40.06 -37.54
C GLU A 190 39.68 38.59 -37.18
N ALA A 191 40.73 37.80 -36.93
CA ALA A 191 40.60 36.40 -36.49
C ALA A 191 39.85 36.29 -35.16
N GLN A 192 40.15 37.17 -34.20
CA GLN A 192 39.43 37.25 -32.93
C GLN A 192 37.95 37.60 -33.13
N SER A 193 37.64 38.52 -34.05
CA SER A 193 36.26 38.91 -34.36
C SER A 193 35.49 37.78 -35.03
N ARG A 194 36.11 37.06 -35.98
CA ARG A 194 35.51 35.87 -36.63
C ARG A 194 35.24 34.77 -35.62
N PHE A 195 36.19 34.48 -34.72
CA PHE A 195 36.00 33.48 -33.66
C PHE A 195 34.85 33.86 -32.71
N LEU A 196 34.71 35.14 -32.36
CA LEU A 196 33.60 35.61 -31.54
C LEU A 196 32.25 35.51 -32.26
N GLU A 197 32.20 35.82 -33.56
CA GLU A 197 30.99 35.63 -34.37
C GLU A 197 30.60 34.17 -34.51
N GLU A 198 31.57 33.29 -34.78
CA GLU A 198 31.34 31.85 -34.91
C GLU A 198 30.85 31.24 -33.59
N ASN A 199 31.45 31.63 -32.47
CA ASN A 199 30.94 31.24 -31.14
C ASN A 199 29.54 31.78 -30.86
N LYS A 200 29.22 33.01 -31.29
CA LYS A 200 27.85 33.55 -31.17
C LYS A 200 26.87 32.75 -32.04
N LYS A 201 27.27 32.37 -33.25
CA LYS A 201 26.47 31.55 -34.16
C LYS A 201 26.23 30.15 -33.57
N ASN A 202 27.27 29.46 -33.13
CA ASN A 202 27.19 28.15 -32.48
C ASN A 202 26.29 28.19 -31.24
N ARG A 203 26.42 29.25 -30.41
CA ARG A 203 25.54 29.44 -29.24
C ARG A 203 24.06 29.57 -29.64
N ARG A 204 23.74 30.33 -30.70
CA ARG A 204 22.37 30.45 -31.21
C ARG A 204 21.85 29.12 -31.76
N GLU A 205 22.68 28.37 -32.47
CA GLU A 205 22.30 27.05 -33.00
C GLU A 205 22.00 26.06 -31.88
N HIS A 206 22.83 26.03 -30.82
CA HIS A 206 22.56 25.25 -29.63
C HIS A 206 21.28 25.69 -28.91
N GLU A 207 21.03 27.00 -28.78
CA GLU A 207 19.80 27.54 -28.19
C GLU A 207 18.56 27.10 -28.98
N ILE A 208 18.60 27.16 -30.31
CA ILE A 208 17.51 26.70 -31.19
C ILE A 208 17.29 25.20 -31.03
N LEU A 209 18.36 24.42 -30.94
CA LEU A 209 18.25 22.96 -30.80
C LEU A 209 17.67 22.58 -29.43
N LEU A 210 18.08 23.27 -28.37
CA LEU A 210 17.49 23.13 -27.02
C LEU A 210 16.01 23.52 -27.00
N GLN A 211 15.64 24.61 -27.68
CA GLN A 211 14.25 25.05 -27.76
C GLN A 211 13.38 24.02 -28.49
N LYS A 212 13.83 23.49 -29.62
CA LYS A 212 13.15 22.41 -30.34
C LYS A 212 13.00 21.13 -29.50
N LEU A 213 14.02 20.80 -28.69
CA LEU A 213 13.96 19.64 -27.80
C LEU A 213 12.91 19.86 -26.70
N ARG A 214 12.86 21.06 -26.12
CA ARG A 214 11.85 21.44 -25.11
C ARG A 214 10.44 21.37 -25.70
N GLU A 215 10.23 21.92 -26.89
CA GLU A 215 8.94 21.89 -27.58
C GLU A 215 8.46 20.46 -27.82
N LYS A 216 9.33 19.57 -28.31
CA LYS A 216 8.99 18.14 -28.46
C LYS A 216 8.62 17.48 -27.14
N HIS A 217 9.38 17.71 -26.08
CA HIS A 217 9.06 17.15 -24.76
C HIS A 217 7.70 17.68 -24.24
N THR A 218 7.38 18.96 -24.47
CA THR A 218 6.08 19.51 -24.08
C THR A 218 4.93 18.89 -24.89
N GLU A 219 5.11 18.70 -26.19
CA GLU A 219 4.12 18.05 -27.06
C GLU A 219 3.88 16.58 -26.66
N GLU A 220 4.95 15.85 -26.33
CA GLU A 220 4.87 14.45 -25.91
C GLU A 220 4.19 14.31 -24.54
N LEU A 221 4.48 15.21 -23.60
CA LEU A 221 3.78 15.28 -22.31
C LEU A 221 2.30 15.63 -22.47
N GLU A 222 1.96 16.56 -23.37
CA GLU A 222 0.56 16.87 -23.67
C GLU A 222 -0.17 15.66 -24.28
N LEU A 223 0.48 14.92 -25.18
CA LEU A 223 -0.08 13.73 -25.80
C LEU A 223 -0.35 12.64 -24.75
N GLN A 224 0.63 12.36 -23.89
CA GLN A 224 0.46 11.40 -22.79
C GLN A 224 -0.66 11.82 -21.84
N ASN A 225 -0.77 13.11 -21.51
CA ASN A 225 -1.82 13.59 -20.64
C ASN A 225 -3.22 13.46 -21.27
N LYS A 226 -3.35 13.72 -22.58
CA LYS A 226 -4.59 13.51 -23.35
C LYS A 226 -4.95 12.02 -23.39
N GLU A 227 -3.99 11.13 -23.64
CA GLU A 227 -4.23 9.68 -23.66
C GLU A 227 -4.67 9.16 -22.29
N LEU A 228 -4.02 9.61 -21.22
CA LEU A 228 -4.39 9.25 -19.86
C LEU A 228 -5.79 9.76 -19.48
N HIS A 229 -6.13 11.00 -19.86
CA HIS A 229 -7.48 11.52 -19.68
C HIS A 229 -8.53 10.72 -20.46
N GLN A 230 -8.22 10.31 -21.69
CA GLN A 230 -9.12 9.49 -22.50
C GLN A 230 -9.32 8.09 -21.88
N LYS A 231 -8.24 7.43 -21.45
CA LYS A 231 -8.30 6.14 -20.74
C LYS A 231 -9.12 6.25 -19.44
N HIS A 232 -8.92 7.32 -18.67
CA HIS A 232 -9.69 7.55 -17.45
C HIS A 232 -11.17 7.78 -17.77
N LYS A 233 -11.48 8.55 -18.81
CA LYS A 233 -12.86 8.75 -19.27
C LYS A 233 -13.52 7.44 -19.71
N GLU A 234 -12.82 6.61 -20.46
CA GLU A 234 -13.29 5.28 -20.87
C GLU A 234 -13.51 4.36 -19.68
N HIS A 235 -12.59 4.37 -18.70
CA HIS A 235 -12.73 3.60 -17.48
C HIS A 235 -13.97 4.03 -16.67
N ILE A 236 -14.20 5.33 -16.50
CA ILE A 236 -15.40 5.86 -15.83
C ILE A 236 -16.66 5.42 -16.57
N LEU A 237 -16.69 5.51 -17.91
CA LEU A 237 -17.84 5.09 -18.70
C LEU A 237 -18.11 3.58 -18.59
N SER A 238 -17.06 2.76 -18.65
CA SER A 238 -17.16 1.31 -18.47
C SER A 238 -17.67 0.94 -17.08
N LEU A 239 -17.14 1.60 -16.04
CA LEU A 239 -17.54 1.35 -14.65
C LEU A 239 -19.00 1.77 -14.42
N THR A 240 -19.39 2.94 -14.94
CA THR A 240 -20.77 3.44 -14.84
C THR A 240 -21.74 2.51 -15.56
N SER A 241 -21.38 2.03 -16.76
CA SER A 241 -22.19 1.07 -17.50
C SER A 241 -22.32 -0.27 -16.76
N SER A 242 -21.25 -0.75 -16.14
CA SER A 242 -21.26 -1.98 -15.34
C SER A 242 -22.17 -1.85 -14.12
N GLN A 243 -22.04 -0.73 -13.38
CA GLN A 243 -22.89 -0.44 -12.23
C GLN A 243 -24.36 -0.34 -12.62
N GLN A 244 -24.66 0.28 -13.76
CA GLN A 244 -26.03 0.38 -14.25
C GLN A 244 -26.63 -1.00 -14.58
N ALA A 245 -25.85 -1.89 -15.21
CA ALA A 245 -26.28 -3.24 -15.50
C ALA A 245 -26.53 -4.06 -14.22
N GLU A 246 -25.67 -3.91 -13.21
CA GLU A 246 -25.83 -4.58 -11.91
C GLU A 246 -27.09 -4.10 -11.18
N ILE A 247 -27.37 -2.79 -11.19
CA ILE A 247 -28.61 -2.22 -10.64
C ILE A 247 -29.84 -2.83 -11.33
N GLU A 248 -29.80 -2.98 -12.66
CA GLU A 248 -30.92 -3.54 -13.42
C GLU A 248 -31.12 -5.04 -13.13
N ILE A 249 -30.04 -5.80 -12.96
CA ILE A 249 -30.09 -7.20 -12.52
C ILE A 249 -30.69 -7.31 -11.10
N LEU A 250 -30.24 -6.48 -10.16
CA LEU A 250 -30.78 -6.46 -8.79
C LEU A 250 -32.26 -6.08 -8.78
N LYS A 251 -32.65 -5.06 -9.55
CA LYS A 251 -34.04 -4.62 -9.69
C LYS A 251 -34.92 -5.74 -10.24
N SER A 252 -34.53 -6.37 -11.35
CA SER A 252 -35.28 -7.49 -11.94
C SER A 252 -35.37 -8.69 -10.99
N THR A 253 -34.35 -8.91 -10.16
CA THR A 253 -34.33 -9.99 -9.16
C THR A 253 -35.26 -9.69 -7.99
N LEU A 254 -35.29 -8.45 -7.52
CA LEU A 254 -36.23 -8.02 -6.48
C LEU A 254 -37.68 -8.10 -6.97
N GLU A 255 -37.96 -7.60 -8.17
CA GLU A 255 -39.30 -7.69 -8.79
C GLU A 255 -39.75 -9.14 -8.94
N ARG A 256 -38.85 -10.04 -9.36
CA ARG A 256 -39.13 -11.48 -9.44
C ARG A 256 -39.43 -12.09 -8.08
N LYS A 257 -38.65 -11.75 -7.04
CA LYS A 257 -38.91 -12.21 -5.67
C LYS A 257 -40.26 -11.72 -5.15
N GLN A 258 -40.58 -10.45 -5.37
CA GLN A 258 -41.86 -9.87 -4.96
C GLN A 258 -43.04 -10.54 -5.69
N LYS A 259 -42.91 -10.75 -7.00
CA LYS A 259 -43.92 -11.47 -7.80
C LYS A 259 -44.14 -12.90 -7.27
N ASN A 260 -43.07 -13.67 -7.07
CA ASN A 260 -43.17 -15.04 -6.57
C ASN A 260 -43.79 -15.09 -5.16
N TRP A 261 -43.43 -14.13 -4.29
CA TRP A 261 -44.00 -14.04 -2.95
C TRP A 261 -45.50 -13.75 -3.00
N LEU A 262 -45.93 -12.79 -3.83
CA LEU A 262 -47.35 -12.49 -4.03
C LEU A 262 -48.12 -13.69 -4.60
N GLU A 263 -47.58 -14.36 -5.61
CA GLU A 263 -48.19 -15.56 -6.20
C GLU A 263 -48.35 -16.68 -5.17
N THR A 264 -47.32 -16.92 -4.35
CA THR A 264 -47.36 -17.94 -3.28
C THR A 264 -48.39 -17.59 -2.21
N HIS A 265 -48.38 -16.32 -1.75
CA HIS A 265 -49.32 -15.85 -0.74
C HIS A 265 -50.78 -15.92 -1.23
N VAL A 266 -51.03 -15.56 -2.50
CA VAL A 266 -52.36 -15.70 -3.10
C VAL A 266 -52.77 -17.17 -3.19
N ALA A 267 -51.88 -18.07 -3.62
CA ALA A 267 -52.16 -19.50 -3.68
C ALA A 267 -52.46 -20.09 -2.29
N ASP A 268 -51.78 -19.62 -1.24
CA ASP A 268 -52.02 -20.05 0.13
C ASP A 268 -53.37 -19.57 0.67
N ILE A 269 -53.75 -18.31 0.44
CA ILE A 269 -55.08 -17.81 0.77
C ILE A 269 -56.16 -18.59 0.00
N GLN A 270 -55.97 -18.82 -1.30
CA GLN A 270 -56.90 -19.59 -2.12
C GLN A 270 -57.06 -21.02 -1.59
N ARG A 271 -55.95 -21.68 -1.22
CA ARG A 271 -55.98 -23.02 -0.63
C ARG A 271 -56.72 -23.01 0.71
N ASN A 272 -56.44 -22.04 1.58
CA ASN A 272 -57.10 -21.95 2.89
C ASN A 272 -58.62 -21.72 2.74
N ASN A 273 -59.02 -20.83 1.85
CA ASN A 273 -60.42 -20.58 1.56
C ASN A 273 -61.10 -21.83 0.99
N GLN A 274 -60.44 -22.57 0.09
CA GLN A 274 -60.97 -23.83 -0.42
C GLN A 274 -61.15 -24.88 0.68
N VAL A 275 -60.21 -24.97 1.62
CA VAL A 275 -60.32 -25.87 2.79
C VAL A 275 -61.50 -25.45 3.67
N GLN A 276 -61.68 -24.15 3.95
CA GLN A 276 -62.84 -23.68 4.73
C GLN A 276 -64.17 -23.94 4.04
N ILE A 277 -64.25 -23.72 2.72
CA ILE A 277 -65.45 -24.02 1.93
C ILE A 277 -65.78 -25.50 2.02
N THR A 278 -64.81 -26.40 1.78
CA THR A 278 -65.05 -27.85 1.87
C THR A 278 -65.42 -28.31 3.29
N GLN A 279 -64.86 -27.69 4.33
CA GLN A 279 -65.27 -27.94 5.72
C GLN A 279 -66.71 -27.49 6.00
N LEU A 280 -67.11 -26.33 5.49
CA LEU A 280 -68.49 -25.85 5.62
C LEU A 280 -69.46 -26.73 4.84
N GLU A 281 -69.13 -27.11 3.61
CA GLU A 281 -69.92 -28.02 2.78
C GLU A 281 -70.11 -29.38 3.46
N THR A 282 -69.05 -29.96 4.01
CA THR A 282 -69.13 -31.24 4.74
C THR A 282 -69.96 -31.14 6.02
N LYS A 283 -69.85 -30.02 6.76
CA LYS A 283 -70.69 -29.76 7.93
C LYS A 283 -72.16 -29.62 7.55
N HIS A 284 -72.47 -28.80 6.54
CA HIS A 284 -73.84 -28.61 6.05
C HIS A 284 -74.44 -29.93 5.54
N LEU A 285 -73.65 -30.75 4.85
CA LEU A 285 -74.09 -32.07 4.39
C LEU A 285 -74.38 -33.01 5.58
N SER A 286 -73.55 -32.99 6.62
CA SER A 286 -73.80 -33.75 7.85
C SER A 286 -75.06 -33.27 8.58
N ASP A 287 -75.26 -31.96 8.69
CA ASP A 287 -76.45 -31.37 9.33
C ASP A 287 -77.72 -31.72 8.55
N LEU A 288 -77.67 -31.71 7.21
CA LEU A 288 -78.77 -32.10 6.34
C LEU A 288 -79.11 -33.59 6.50
N ASN A 289 -78.11 -34.47 6.50
CA ASN A 289 -78.31 -35.91 6.72
C ASN A 289 -78.90 -36.21 8.11
N SER A 290 -78.48 -35.47 9.14
CA SER A 290 -79.03 -35.55 10.50
C SER A 290 -80.50 -35.14 10.53
N LEU A 291 -80.83 -34.04 9.85
CA LEU A 291 -82.20 -33.54 9.73
C LEU A 291 -83.09 -34.53 8.97
N GLU A 292 -82.61 -35.06 7.84
CA GLU A 292 -83.29 -36.11 7.08
C GLU A 292 -83.56 -37.35 7.95
N THR A 293 -82.55 -37.80 8.69
CA THR A 293 -82.69 -38.94 9.63
C THR A 293 -83.75 -38.67 10.71
N ARG A 294 -83.81 -37.44 11.23
CA ARG A 294 -84.83 -37.03 12.21
C ARG A 294 -86.24 -37.04 11.59
N TYR A 295 -86.41 -36.50 10.38
CA TYR A 295 -87.69 -36.53 9.68
C TYR A 295 -88.14 -37.95 9.34
N LEU A 296 -87.23 -38.80 8.83
CA LEU A 296 -87.52 -40.21 8.56
C LEU A 296 -87.94 -40.95 9.84
N SER A 297 -87.27 -40.69 10.97
CA SER A 297 -87.64 -41.26 12.26
C SER A 297 -89.02 -40.78 12.72
N LYS A 298 -89.34 -39.50 12.53
CA LYS A 298 -90.67 -38.95 12.87
C LYS A 298 -91.77 -39.53 11.99
N ILE A 299 -91.52 -39.69 10.69
CA ILE A 299 -92.46 -40.34 9.76
C ILE A 299 -92.73 -41.78 10.21
N LYS A 300 -91.68 -42.56 10.50
CA LYS A 300 -91.82 -43.93 11.02
C LYS A 300 -92.62 -43.99 12.33
N PHE A 301 -92.34 -43.07 13.25
CA PHE A 301 -93.08 -42.96 14.50
C PHE A 301 -94.58 -42.69 14.26
N LEU A 302 -94.91 -41.72 13.40
CA LEU A 302 -96.30 -41.40 13.06
C LEU A 302 -97.00 -42.58 12.36
N GLN A 303 -96.30 -43.28 11.46
CA GLN A 303 -96.83 -44.49 10.82
C GLN A 303 -97.14 -45.59 11.85
N GLU A 304 -96.29 -45.76 12.85
CA GLU A 304 -96.51 -46.75 13.91
C GLU A 304 -97.63 -46.35 14.89
N GLU A 305 -97.77 -45.06 15.22
CA GLU A 305 -98.94 -44.54 15.93
C GLU A 305 -100.23 -44.74 15.14
N HIS A 306 -100.22 -44.42 13.84
CA HIS A 306 -101.36 -44.65 12.95
C HIS A 306 -101.73 -46.13 12.89
N LYS A 307 -100.74 -47.03 12.81
CA LYS A 307 -100.97 -48.48 12.86
C LYS A 307 -101.62 -48.90 14.18
N LYS A 308 -101.11 -48.44 15.33
CA LYS A 308 -101.71 -48.71 16.65
C LYS A 308 -103.14 -48.19 16.76
N ALA A 309 -103.41 -46.98 16.24
CA ALA A 309 -104.74 -46.40 16.23
C ALA A 309 -105.71 -47.22 15.35
N LEU A 310 -105.26 -47.66 14.18
CA LEU A 310 -106.02 -48.56 13.30
C LEU A 310 -106.30 -49.90 13.97
N ASP A 311 -105.30 -50.52 14.61
CA ASP A 311 -105.48 -51.77 15.35
C ASP A 311 -106.50 -51.60 16.50
N SER A 312 -106.44 -50.48 17.23
CA SER A 312 -107.40 -50.13 18.28
C SER A 312 -108.82 -49.96 17.74
N LEU A 313 -108.98 -49.26 16.61
CA LEU A 313 -110.27 -49.11 15.94
C LEU A 313 -110.79 -50.46 15.42
N GLN A 314 -109.92 -51.32 14.90
CA GLN A 314 -110.29 -52.65 14.44
C GLN A 314 -110.77 -53.55 15.59
N ILE A 315 -110.13 -53.47 16.76
CA ILE A 315 -110.59 -54.14 17.98
C ILE A 315 -111.96 -53.60 18.40
N LYS A 316 -112.14 -52.28 18.48
CA LYS A 316 -113.44 -51.66 18.81
C LYS A 316 -114.54 -52.05 17.84
N LEU A 317 -114.24 -52.13 16.54
CA LEU A 317 -115.21 -52.57 15.53
C LEU A 317 -115.59 -54.04 15.73
N LYS A 318 -114.62 -54.93 16.02
CA LYS A 318 -114.90 -56.33 16.35
C LYS A 318 -115.74 -56.48 17.61
N GLU A 319 -115.48 -55.68 18.65
CA GLU A 319 -116.28 -55.63 19.86
C GLU A 319 -117.71 -55.13 19.58
N GLN A 320 -117.86 -54.06 18.80
CA GLN A 320 -119.16 -53.54 18.38
C GLN A 320 -119.95 -54.56 17.55
N LEU A 321 -119.29 -55.28 16.63
CA LEU A 321 -119.92 -56.35 15.86
C LEU A 321 -120.35 -57.51 16.76
N SER A 322 -119.49 -57.97 17.68
CA SER A 322 -119.88 -59.02 18.64
C SER A 322 -121.02 -58.59 19.57
N GLN A 323 -121.06 -57.32 19.97
CA GLN A 323 -122.16 -56.76 20.75
C GLN A 323 -123.44 -56.71 19.93
N LYS A 324 -123.35 -56.29 18.66
CA LYS A 324 -124.47 -56.33 17.71
C LYS A 324 -124.95 -57.73 17.41
N ASP A 325 -124.07 -58.72 17.32
CA ASP A 325 -124.44 -60.11 17.13
C ASP A 325 -125.16 -60.66 18.35
N LYS A 326 -124.76 -60.28 19.58
CA LYS A 326 -125.52 -60.61 20.81
C LYS A 326 -126.88 -59.92 20.87
N GLU A 327 -126.96 -58.66 20.45
CA GLU A 327 -128.23 -57.93 20.32
C GLU A 327 -129.13 -58.57 19.25
N ASN A 328 -128.56 -59.02 18.13
CA ASN A 328 -129.28 -59.70 17.06
C ASN A 328 -129.69 -61.12 17.47
N GLU A 329 -128.89 -61.86 18.25
CA GLU A 329 -129.29 -63.13 18.88
C GLU A 329 -130.42 -62.91 19.90
N MET A 330 -130.40 -61.80 20.65
CA MET A 330 -131.46 -61.39 21.57
C MET A 330 -132.74 -60.98 20.82
N LEU A 331 -132.61 -60.29 19.68
CA LEU A 331 -133.72 -59.95 18.79
C LEU A 331 -134.27 -61.19 18.06
N LEU A 332 -133.43 -62.12 17.62
CA LEU A 332 -133.85 -63.42 17.06
C LEU A 332 -134.55 -64.29 18.12
N ALA A 333 -134.13 -64.23 19.39
CA ALA A 333 -134.83 -64.86 20.51
C ALA A 333 -136.16 -64.18 20.87
N GLN A 334 -136.28 -62.88 20.57
CA GLN A 334 -137.49 -62.07 20.77
C GLN A 334 -138.47 -62.16 19.58
N GLU A 335 -137.98 -62.35 18.36
CA GLU A 335 -138.75 -62.44 17.11
C GLU A 335 -139.29 -63.84 16.81
N LEU A 336 -138.82 -64.90 17.49
CA LEU A 336 -139.37 -66.25 17.35
C LEU A 336 -140.72 -66.48 18.06
N ASN A 337 -141.28 -65.45 18.73
CA ASN A 337 -142.52 -65.56 19.51
C ASN A 337 -143.73 -64.77 18.98
N THR A 338 -143.62 -64.04 17.87
CA THR A 338 -144.80 -63.47 17.19
C THR A 338 -144.52 -63.19 15.73
N MET A 339 -145.00 -64.06 14.85
CA MET A 339 -145.12 -63.81 13.41
C MET A 339 -146.62 -63.73 13.09
N LYS A 340 -147.07 -62.66 12.41
CA LYS A 340 -148.06 -62.70 11.29
C LYS A 340 -148.54 -61.30 10.83
N PHE A 341 -148.28 -61.03 9.54
CA PHE A 341 -148.98 -60.18 8.55
C PHE A 341 -149.19 -58.69 8.84
N ALA A 342 -149.16 -57.75 7.89
CA ALA A 342 -149.27 -57.74 6.43
C ALA A 342 -148.38 -56.57 5.91
N GLU A 343 -147.67 -56.69 4.79
CA GLU A 343 -148.15 -56.58 3.41
C GLU A 343 -149.05 -55.36 3.13
N GLU A 344 -148.52 -54.48 2.27
CA GLU A 344 -149.16 -53.38 1.53
C GLU A 344 -149.11 -51.95 2.11
N LEU A 345 -148.01 -51.24 1.82
CA LEU A 345 -148.03 -49.79 1.53
C LEU A 345 -146.82 -49.33 0.66
N GLN A 346 -146.57 -50.05 -0.44
CA GLN A 346 -145.44 -49.86 -1.36
C GLN A 346 -145.76 -48.96 -2.57
N ILE A 347 -146.56 -47.89 -2.43
CA ILE A 347 -146.79 -46.93 -3.55
C ILE A 347 -146.63 -45.45 -3.15
N CYS A 348 -146.32 -45.14 -1.88
CA CYS A 348 -145.91 -43.78 -1.46
C CYS A 348 -144.46 -43.67 -0.94
N GLU A 349 -143.72 -44.78 -0.81
CA GLU A 349 -142.36 -44.79 -0.22
C GLU A 349 -141.26 -44.45 -1.25
N ASP A 350 -141.44 -44.82 -2.53
CA ASP A 350 -140.40 -44.68 -3.56
C ASP A 350 -140.25 -43.22 -4.07
N SER A 351 -141.28 -42.37 -3.93
CA SER A 351 -141.17 -40.94 -4.26
C SER A 351 -140.44 -40.14 -3.16
N LEU A 352 -140.60 -40.52 -1.89
CA LEU A 352 -139.90 -39.91 -0.75
C LEU A 352 -138.44 -40.39 -0.64
N LYS A 353 -138.13 -41.62 -1.05
CA LYS A 353 -136.75 -42.15 -1.12
C LYS A 353 -135.90 -41.40 -2.14
N ILE A 354 -136.46 -41.05 -3.30
CA ILE A 354 -135.73 -40.32 -4.36
C ILE A 354 -135.50 -38.84 -3.96
N GLU A 355 -136.48 -38.18 -3.34
CA GLU A 355 -136.28 -36.83 -2.80
C GLU A 355 -135.31 -36.80 -1.61
N LEU A 356 -135.38 -37.77 -0.68
CA LEU A 356 -134.47 -37.83 0.46
C LEU A 356 -133.02 -38.14 0.03
N VAL A 357 -132.83 -39.04 -0.93
CA VAL A 357 -131.50 -39.34 -1.50
C VAL A 357 -130.96 -38.15 -2.29
N ASN A 358 -131.80 -37.41 -3.03
CA ASN A 358 -131.35 -36.18 -3.70
C ASN A 358 -131.02 -35.05 -2.71
N VAL A 359 -131.81 -34.86 -1.64
CA VAL A 359 -131.51 -33.89 -0.57
C VAL A 359 -130.23 -34.27 0.17
N GLN A 360 -130.00 -35.55 0.46
CA GLN A 360 -128.76 -36.03 1.09
C GLN A 360 -127.56 -35.91 0.14
N LYS A 361 -127.73 -36.20 -1.16
CA LYS A 361 -126.67 -36.06 -2.17
C LYS A 361 -126.26 -34.61 -2.38
N GLU A 362 -127.23 -33.70 -2.46
CA GLU A 362 -126.95 -32.26 -2.57
C GLU A 362 -126.39 -31.69 -1.25
N LYS A 363 -126.81 -32.17 -0.08
CA LYS A 363 -126.19 -31.83 1.21
C LYS A 363 -124.72 -32.28 1.29
N HIS A 364 -124.41 -33.51 0.89
CA HIS A 364 -123.03 -34.00 0.88
C HIS A 364 -122.16 -33.29 -0.16
N LYS A 365 -122.73 -32.91 -1.32
CA LYS A 365 -122.03 -32.06 -2.30
C LYS A 365 -121.74 -30.67 -1.74
N LEU A 366 -122.70 -30.04 -1.06
CA LEU A 366 -122.52 -28.74 -0.42
C LEU A 366 -121.45 -28.82 0.68
N MET A 367 -121.50 -29.84 1.56
CA MET A 367 -120.46 -30.04 2.58
C MET A 367 -119.09 -30.36 1.97
N ALA A 368 -119.01 -31.13 0.88
CA ALA A 368 -117.74 -31.40 0.20
C ALA A 368 -117.16 -30.13 -0.46
N ALA A 369 -118.01 -29.31 -1.09
CA ALA A 369 -117.60 -28.02 -1.66
C ALA A 369 -117.18 -27.02 -0.56
N GLU A 370 -117.85 -27.04 0.59
CA GLU A 370 -117.51 -26.22 1.76
C GLU A 370 -116.17 -26.67 2.37
N HIS A 371 -115.94 -27.98 2.55
CA HIS A 371 -114.66 -28.52 2.99
C HIS A 371 -113.52 -28.25 1.99
N GLU A 372 -113.77 -28.35 0.68
CA GLU A 372 -112.78 -28.00 -0.34
C GLU A 372 -112.45 -26.49 -0.33
N GLY A 373 -113.47 -25.64 -0.11
CA GLY A 373 -113.30 -24.20 0.08
C GLY A 373 -112.48 -23.87 1.32
N VAL A 374 -112.79 -24.48 2.46
CA VAL A 374 -112.06 -24.31 3.72
C VAL A 374 -110.60 -24.77 3.58
N HIS A 375 -110.34 -25.92 2.96
CA HIS A 375 -108.96 -26.39 2.77
C HIS A 375 -108.17 -25.53 1.77
N LYS A 376 -108.80 -24.98 0.73
CA LYS A 376 -108.14 -24.02 -0.17
C LYS A 376 -107.81 -22.73 0.57
N GLU A 377 -108.73 -22.20 1.36
CA GLU A 377 -108.53 -21.00 2.18
C GLU A 377 -107.41 -21.22 3.22
N GLU A 378 -107.45 -22.32 3.97
CA GLU A 378 -106.41 -22.70 4.95
C GLU A 378 -105.03 -22.86 4.30
N LEU A 379 -104.96 -23.49 3.11
CA LEU A 379 -103.72 -23.63 2.36
C LEU A 379 -103.19 -22.27 1.89
N THR A 380 -104.06 -21.38 1.39
CA THR A 380 -103.64 -20.03 1.00
C THR A 380 -103.12 -19.23 2.19
N VAL A 381 -103.81 -19.27 3.34
CA VAL A 381 -103.37 -18.60 4.58
C VAL A 381 -102.03 -19.16 5.08
N ALA A 382 -101.83 -20.48 5.02
CA ALA A 382 -100.56 -21.11 5.41
C ALA A 382 -99.40 -20.68 4.50
N LEU A 383 -99.61 -20.63 3.19
CA LEU A 383 -98.61 -20.17 2.22
C LEU A 383 -98.30 -18.68 2.37
N GLU A 384 -99.31 -17.85 2.60
CA GLU A 384 -99.16 -16.41 2.89
C GLU A 384 -98.33 -16.19 4.16
N THR A 385 -98.62 -16.98 5.21
CA THR A 385 -97.89 -16.94 6.48
C THR A 385 -96.44 -17.36 6.30
N GLN A 386 -96.18 -18.43 5.53
CA GLN A 386 -94.82 -18.89 5.24
C GLN A 386 -94.04 -17.86 4.41
N ARG A 387 -94.69 -17.20 3.44
CA ARG A 387 -94.09 -16.11 2.66
C ARG A 387 -93.67 -14.96 3.55
N HIS A 388 -94.54 -14.51 4.45
CA HIS A 388 -94.22 -13.42 5.37
C HIS A 388 -93.09 -13.75 6.34
N LEU A 389 -93.02 -14.98 6.85
CA LEU A 389 -91.90 -15.42 7.71
C LEU A 389 -90.57 -15.41 6.94
N PHE A 390 -90.56 -15.92 5.71
CA PHE A 390 -89.36 -15.90 4.86
C PHE A 390 -88.94 -14.46 4.50
N GLU A 391 -89.90 -13.59 4.16
CA GLU A 391 -89.65 -12.17 3.93
C GLU A 391 -89.03 -11.51 5.18
N ASP A 392 -89.58 -11.74 6.37
CA ASP A 392 -89.06 -11.18 7.63
C ASP A 392 -87.65 -11.70 7.97
N GLU A 393 -87.39 -13.00 7.80
CA GLU A 393 -86.05 -13.58 7.96
C GLU A 393 -85.05 -13.02 6.95
N HIS A 394 -85.45 -12.86 5.68
CA HIS A 394 -84.62 -12.25 4.64
C HIS A 394 -84.29 -10.79 4.99
N HIS A 395 -85.26 -9.99 5.43
CA HIS A 395 -85.01 -8.61 5.85
C HIS A 395 -84.06 -8.54 7.05
N LYS A 396 -84.21 -9.41 8.05
CA LYS A 396 -83.28 -9.50 9.19
C LYS A 396 -81.87 -9.88 8.75
N ALA A 397 -81.73 -10.84 7.84
CA ALA A 397 -80.43 -11.24 7.30
C ALA A 397 -79.76 -10.09 6.54
N VAL A 398 -80.53 -9.36 5.71
CA VAL A 398 -80.04 -8.18 4.99
C VAL A 398 -79.62 -7.07 5.96
N ASP A 399 -80.41 -6.78 6.99
CA ASP A 399 -80.07 -5.77 8.01
C ASP A 399 -78.78 -6.11 8.76
N VAL A 400 -78.57 -7.38 9.10
CA VAL A 400 -77.33 -7.85 9.73
C VAL A 400 -76.15 -7.66 8.79
N LEU A 401 -76.26 -8.09 7.53
CA LEU A 401 -75.21 -7.91 6.53
C LEU A 401 -74.89 -6.44 6.30
N GLN A 402 -75.90 -5.57 6.23
CA GLN A 402 -75.72 -4.14 6.03
C GLN A 402 -75.01 -3.49 7.22
N LYS A 403 -75.32 -3.90 8.46
CA LYS A 403 -74.58 -3.46 9.66
C LYS A 403 -73.13 -3.94 9.65
N THR A 404 -72.88 -5.18 9.25
CA THR A 404 -71.50 -5.72 9.15
C THR A 404 -70.69 -4.99 8.10
N ILE A 405 -71.26 -4.71 6.92
CA ILE A 405 -70.59 -3.94 5.86
C ILE A 405 -70.23 -2.54 6.36
N LEU A 406 -71.15 -1.83 7.01
CA LEU A 406 -70.87 -0.50 7.58
C LEU A 406 -69.73 -0.54 8.62
N GLN A 407 -69.70 -1.55 9.48
CA GLN A 407 -68.61 -1.72 10.46
C GLN A 407 -67.26 -1.95 9.77
N MET A 408 -67.23 -2.79 8.74
CA MET A 408 -66.00 -3.04 7.96
C MET A 408 -65.54 -1.79 7.20
N GLU A 409 -66.46 -1.01 6.63
CA GLU A 409 -66.15 0.26 5.96
C GLU A 409 -65.55 1.28 6.94
N GLU A 410 -66.12 1.40 8.14
CA GLU A 410 -65.62 2.27 9.21
C GLU A 410 -64.23 1.83 9.71
N GLU A 411 -63.99 0.51 9.84
CA GLU A 411 -62.68 -0.04 10.18
C GLU A 411 -61.65 0.19 9.09
N HIS A 412 -62.03 -0.01 7.82
CA HIS A 412 -61.16 0.25 6.68
C HIS A 412 -60.79 1.75 6.61
N LYS A 413 -61.77 2.64 6.78
CA LYS A 413 -61.53 4.09 6.85
C LYS A 413 -60.59 4.47 7.99
N ARG A 414 -60.77 3.91 9.19
CA ARG A 414 -59.86 4.12 10.32
C ARG A 414 -58.45 3.59 10.03
N THR A 415 -58.34 2.48 9.33
CA THR A 415 -57.05 1.86 8.99
C THR A 415 -56.30 2.70 7.95
N ILE A 416 -56.99 3.15 6.90
CA ILE A 416 -56.43 4.10 5.91
C ILE A 416 -55.95 5.37 6.60
N GLN A 417 -56.76 5.94 7.50
CA GLN A 417 -56.36 7.14 8.25
C GLN A 417 -55.09 6.90 9.07
N ARG A 418 -54.99 5.78 9.79
CA ARG A 418 -53.77 5.42 10.54
C ARG A 418 -52.55 5.28 9.63
N PHE A 419 -52.71 4.70 8.43
CA PHE A 419 -51.61 4.62 7.46
C PHE A 419 -51.18 6.01 6.95
N GLN A 420 -52.14 6.90 6.70
CA GLN A 420 -51.83 8.29 6.31
C GLN A 420 -51.11 9.04 7.43
N ASP A 421 -51.56 8.89 8.68
CA ASP A 421 -50.93 9.50 9.85
C ASP A 421 -49.50 8.95 10.06
N LEU A 422 -49.32 7.64 9.92
CA LEU A 422 -47.99 7.01 10.00
C LEU A 422 -47.05 7.54 8.91
N HIS A 423 -47.52 7.61 7.67
CA HIS A 423 -46.75 8.14 6.55
C HIS A 423 -46.37 9.61 6.78
N LEU A 424 -47.28 10.43 7.31
CA LEU A 424 -46.96 11.82 7.69
C LEU A 424 -45.83 11.87 8.73
N VAL A 425 -45.90 11.06 9.79
CA VAL A 425 -44.86 11.01 10.83
C VAL A 425 -43.52 10.53 10.25
N GLU A 426 -43.52 9.52 9.37
CA GLU A 426 -42.31 9.01 8.72
C GLU A 426 -41.66 10.06 7.81
N THR A 427 -42.47 10.75 6.99
CA THR A 427 -41.96 11.82 6.13
C THR A 427 -41.42 13.00 6.92
N GLU A 428 -42.03 13.35 8.05
CA GLU A 428 -41.53 14.43 8.92
C GLU A 428 -40.20 14.03 9.58
N LYS A 429 -40.10 12.78 10.07
CA LYS A 429 -38.86 12.22 10.63
C LYS A 429 -37.73 12.18 9.60
N GLU A 430 -38.05 11.89 8.34
CA GLU A 430 -37.06 11.87 7.26
C GLU A 430 -36.62 13.29 6.86
N LYS A 431 -37.54 14.26 6.85
CA LYS A 431 -37.20 15.69 6.69
C LYS A 431 -36.31 16.19 7.83
N GLU A 432 -36.59 15.83 9.08
CA GLU A 432 -35.76 16.20 10.24
C GLU A 432 -34.34 15.64 10.11
N LYS A 433 -34.20 14.36 9.74
CA LYS A 433 -32.89 13.73 9.46
C LYS A 433 -32.16 14.47 8.33
N PHE A 434 -32.85 14.81 7.25
CA PHE A 434 -32.26 15.54 6.13
C PHE A 434 -31.77 16.93 6.57
N GLN A 435 -32.56 17.66 7.36
CA GLN A 435 -32.14 18.95 7.93
C GLN A 435 -30.93 18.82 8.86
N GLN A 436 -30.85 17.75 9.65
CA GLN A 436 -29.71 17.50 10.52
C GLN A 436 -28.44 17.23 9.70
N LEU A 437 -28.51 16.37 8.68
CA LEU A 437 -27.40 16.11 7.76
C LEU A 437 -26.98 17.37 7.02
N GLN A 438 -27.92 18.23 6.64
CA GLN A 438 -27.63 19.51 6.01
C GLN A 438 -26.84 20.44 6.94
N LYS A 439 -27.22 20.54 8.22
CA LYS A 439 -26.47 21.30 9.24
C LYS A 439 -25.07 20.75 9.47
N GLU A 440 -24.92 19.42 9.52
CA GLU A 440 -23.60 18.78 9.64
C GLU A 440 -22.72 19.07 8.43
N LEU A 441 -23.28 19.05 7.21
CA LEU A 441 -22.57 19.37 5.98
C LEU A 441 -22.13 20.84 5.93
N GLU A 442 -22.96 21.77 6.41
CA GLU A 442 -22.59 23.18 6.56
C GLU A 442 -21.47 23.38 7.59
N LYS A 443 -21.54 22.66 8.73
CA LYS A 443 -20.48 22.67 9.74
C LYS A 443 -19.16 22.15 9.16
N ILE A 444 -19.17 21.01 8.48
CA ILE A 444 -17.97 20.44 7.84
C ILE A 444 -17.38 21.42 6.81
N LYS A 445 -18.22 22.12 6.04
CA LYS A 445 -17.75 23.17 5.12
C LYS A 445 -17.07 24.32 5.84
N SER A 446 -17.64 24.79 6.96
CA SER A 446 -17.03 25.84 7.79
C SER A 446 -15.68 25.39 8.37
N ASP A 447 -15.63 24.17 8.93
CA ASP A 447 -14.41 23.60 9.51
C ASP A 447 -13.31 23.45 8.44
N LYS A 448 -13.67 22.98 7.24
CA LYS A 448 -12.75 22.91 6.09
C LYS A 448 -12.18 24.29 5.73
N GLN A 449 -13.02 25.32 5.64
CA GLN A 449 -12.56 26.68 5.34
C GLN A 449 -11.63 27.24 6.44
N GLN A 450 -11.87 26.88 7.70
CA GLN A 450 -11.00 27.27 8.81
C GLN A 450 -9.63 26.57 8.71
N LEU A 451 -9.62 25.25 8.46
CA LEU A 451 -8.38 24.49 8.26
C LEU A 451 -7.57 25.00 7.05
N GLU A 452 -8.22 25.35 5.94
CA GLU A 452 -7.55 25.95 4.78
C GLU A 452 -6.87 27.28 5.14
N LYS A 453 -7.52 28.13 5.95
CA LYS A 453 -6.90 29.37 6.45
C LYS A 453 -5.70 29.09 7.35
N GLU A 454 -5.80 28.07 8.21
CA GLU A 454 -4.72 27.67 9.11
C GLU A 454 -3.52 27.09 8.35
N ILE A 455 -3.75 26.27 7.33
CA ILE A 455 -2.70 25.78 6.42
C ILE A 455 -1.99 26.95 5.74
N ILE A 456 -2.73 27.94 5.24
CA ILE A 456 -2.13 29.13 4.61
C ILE A 456 -1.30 29.93 5.62
N PHE A 457 -1.78 30.05 6.87
CA PHE A 457 -1.05 30.71 7.95
C PHE A 457 0.26 29.99 8.28
N LEU A 458 0.20 28.68 8.52
CA LEU A 458 1.36 27.83 8.82
C LEU A 458 2.38 27.83 7.68
N LYS A 459 1.92 27.82 6.43
CA LYS A 459 2.81 27.92 5.27
C LYS A 459 3.57 29.25 5.25
N LYS A 460 2.92 30.36 5.63
CA LYS A 460 3.58 31.68 5.75
C LYS A 460 4.57 31.71 6.92
N GLU A 461 4.22 31.13 8.07
CA GLU A 461 5.12 30.98 9.21
C GLU A 461 6.37 30.17 8.85
N MET A 462 6.18 29.03 8.19
CA MET A 462 7.28 28.18 7.72
C MET A 462 8.19 28.92 6.74
N GLU A 463 7.64 29.67 5.80
CA GLU A 463 8.43 30.48 4.86
C GLU A 463 9.24 31.55 5.59
N LYS A 464 8.65 32.24 6.58
CA LYS A 464 9.39 33.20 7.42
C LYS A 464 10.53 32.53 8.19
N ALA A 465 10.26 31.39 8.83
CA ALA A 465 11.28 30.61 9.55
C ALA A 465 12.40 30.16 8.61
N ASN A 466 12.07 29.74 7.38
CA ASN A 466 13.04 29.36 6.37
C ASN A 466 13.90 30.55 5.91
N ILE A 467 13.29 31.72 5.71
CA ILE A 467 14.02 32.97 5.42
C ILE A 467 14.95 33.34 6.59
N GLU A 468 14.50 33.19 7.84
CA GLU A 468 15.30 33.47 9.03
C GLU A 468 16.47 32.47 9.19
N LEU A 469 16.24 31.18 8.95
CA LEU A 469 17.27 30.15 8.94
C LEU A 469 18.31 30.43 7.85
N LYS A 470 17.87 30.86 6.66
CA LYS A 470 18.76 31.28 5.57
C LYS A 470 19.58 32.54 5.91
N LYS A 471 19.06 33.44 6.77
CA LYS A 471 19.82 34.59 7.29
C LYS A 471 20.86 34.17 8.34
N LEU A 472 20.53 33.22 9.21
CA LEU A 472 21.43 32.74 10.27
C LEU A 472 22.53 31.83 9.73
N TYR A 473 22.23 31.07 8.67
CA TYR A 473 23.14 30.14 7.99
C TYR A 473 23.51 30.64 6.57
N PRO A 474 24.29 31.72 6.44
CA PRO A 474 24.79 32.13 5.13
C PRO A 474 25.77 31.07 4.64
N GLN A 475 25.45 30.47 3.49
CA GLN A 475 26.18 29.45 2.74
C GLN A 475 27.63 29.83 2.33
N GLY A 476 28.18 30.92 2.89
CA GLY A 476 29.54 31.40 2.66
C GLY A 476 30.45 31.40 3.89
N ARG A 477 29.94 31.16 5.12
CA ARG A 477 30.82 31.08 6.31
C ARG A 477 31.67 29.81 6.31
N GLU A 478 31.07 28.67 6.03
CA GLU A 478 31.76 27.38 5.92
C GLU A 478 32.80 27.40 4.79
N ASN A 479 32.44 27.93 3.62
CA ASN A 479 33.37 28.10 2.50
C ASN A 479 34.53 29.06 2.84
N GLN A 480 34.34 30.06 3.70
CA GLN A 480 35.43 30.95 4.13
C GLN A 480 36.36 30.26 5.13
N GLU A 481 35.82 29.53 6.08
CA GLU A 481 36.59 28.77 7.07
C GLU A 481 37.38 27.62 6.41
N GLU A 482 36.78 26.93 5.44
CA GLU A 482 37.45 25.92 4.61
C GLU A 482 38.62 26.53 3.81
N ASN A 483 38.39 27.69 3.17
CA ASN A 483 39.44 28.36 2.41
C ASN A 483 40.60 28.86 3.30
N ILE A 484 40.31 29.30 4.53
CA ILE A 484 41.34 29.69 5.51
C ILE A 484 42.17 28.46 5.91
N LEU A 485 41.51 27.33 6.19
CA LEU A 485 42.19 26.09 6.57
C LEU A 485 43.09 25.57 5.43
N ILE A 486 42.60 25.60 4.19
CA ILE A 486 43.38 25.22 2.99
C ILE A 486 44.60 26.14 2.83
N ALA A 487 44.46 27.45 3.06
CA ALA A 487 45.57 28.39 2.98
C ALA A 487 46.65 28.11 4.04
N MET A 488 46.25 27.78 5.28
CA MET A 488 47.19 27.38 6.34
C MET A 488 47.93 26.09 5.98
N LEU A 489 47.22 25.05 5.55
CA LEU A 489 47.83 23.77 5.19
C LEU A 489 48.84 23.91 4.03
N ARG A 490 48.56 24.78 3.05
CA ARG A 490 49.51 25.08 1.97
C ARG A 490 50.78 25.76 2.50
N SER A 491 50.63 26.73 3.40
CA SER A 491 51.76 27.40 4.04
C SER A 491 52.64 26.41 4.82
N ASP A 492 52.02 25.47 5.54
CA ASP A 492 52.75 24.46 6.31
C ASP A 492 53.52 23.51 5.38
N ILE A 493 52.89 23.06 4.29
CA ILE A 493 53.55 22.22 3.27
C ILE A 493 54.74 22.95 2.64
N ASP A 494 54.60 24.23 2.32
CA ASP A 494 55.68 25.03 1.75
C ASP A 494 56.82 25.26 2.76
N SER A 495 56.49 25.46 4.03
CA SER A 495 57.48 25.55 5.11
C SER A 495 58.27 24.24 5.27
N CYS A 496 57.58 23.10 5.34
CA CYS A 496 58.22 21.79 5.42
C CYS A 496 59.10 21.51 4.20
N ARG A 497 58.67 21.91 3.00
CA ARG A 497 59.48 21.78 1.78
C ARG A 497 60.75 22.61 1.86
N ASN A 498 60.65 23.86 2.29
CA ASN A 498 61.81 24.74 2.46
C ASN A 498 62.80 24.21 3.50
N GLU A 499 62.31 23.66 4.62
CA GLU A 499 63.16 23.04 5.63
C GLU A 499 63.86 21.79 5.10
N ARG A 500 63.15 20.94 4.36
CA ARG A 500 63.75 19.77 3.71
C ARG A 500 64.83 20.19 2.71
N ASP A 501 64.59 21.21 1.92
CA ASP A 501 65.56 21.69 0.92
C ASP A 501 66.82 22.27 1.62
N LYS A 502 66.66 23.01 2.73
CA LYS A 502 67.78 23.47 3.58
C LYS A 502 68.55 22.31 4.21
N LEU A 503 67.85 21.28 4.69
CA LEU A 503 68.47 20.08 5.26
C LEU A 503 69.27 19.34 4.19
N GLN A 504 68.71 19.18 2.99
CA GLN A 504 69.40 18.57 1.86
C GLN A 504 70.67 19.36 1.49
N GLU A 505 70.59 20.68 1.46
CA GLU A 505 71.76 21.54 1.21
C GLU A 505 72.83 21.37 2.31
N SER A 506 72.42 21.32 3.58
CA SER A 506 73.33 21.08 4.71
C SER A 506 74.00 19.70 4.63
N CYS A 507 73.26 18.65 4.29
CA CYS A 507 73.81 17.32 4.06
C CYS A 507 74.81 17.29 2.90
N GLN A 508 74.52 17.97 1.79
CA GLN A 508 75.46 18.08 0.67
C GLN A 508 76.76 18.81 1.06
N GLN A 509 76.66 19.86 1.88
CA GLN A 509 77.83 20.56 2.41
C GLN A 509 78.65 19.66 3.35
N ALA A 510 78.00 18.91 4.24
CA ALA A 510 78.67 17.97 5.13
C ALA A 510 79.40 16.86 4.35
N LEU A 511 78.75 16.31 3.31
CA LEU A 511 79.35 15.35 2.38
C LEU A 511 80.61 15.90 1.71
N LYS A 512 80.54 17.13 1.20
CA LYS A 512 81.69 17.79 0.56
C LYS A 512 82.86 17.98 1.54
N LEU A 513 82.59 18.26 2.81
CA LEU A 513 83.61 18.36 3.85
C LEU A 513 84.22 16.99 4.18
N LEU A 514 83.40 15.95 4.29
CA LEU A 514 83.85 14.59 4.55
C LEU A 514 84.75 14.08 3.42
N LEU A 515 84.37 14.31 2.16
CA LEU A 515 85.20 13.96 1.00
C LEU A 515 86.57 14.65 1.06
N LYS A 516 86.61 15.95 1.36
CA LYS A 516 87.88 16.69 1.54
C LYS A 516 88.74 16.11 2.66
N MET A 517 88.12 15.71 3.77
CA MET A 517 88.82 15.10 4.90
C MET A 517 89.43 13.75 4.51
N VAL A 518 88.66 12.87 3.86
CA VAL A 518 89.14 11.55 3.42
C VAL A 518 90.28 11.71 2.42
N GLN A 519 90.15 12.61 1.44
CA GLN A 519 91.22 12.90 0.49
C GLN A 519 92.49 13.40 1.19
N SER A 520 92.36 14.36 2.12
CA SER A 520 93.50 14.89 2.87
C SER A 520 94.18 13.81 3.73
N THR A 521 93.41 12.85 4.24
CA THR A 521 93.91 11.71 5.03
C THR A 521 94.74 10.77 4.14
N LYS A 522 94.24 10.47 2.94
CA LYS A 522 94.96 9.65 1.96
C LYS A 522 96.21 10.34 1.41
N ASP A 523 96.13 11.63 1.10
CA ASP A 523 97.29 12.42 0.67
C ASP A 523 98.39 12.44 1.74
N MET A 524 98.00 12.53 3.02
CA MET A 524 98.93 12.47 4.15
C MET A 524 99.57 11.08 4.29
N GLU A 525 98.79 10.01 4.14
CA GLU A 525 99.28 8.63 4.10
C GLU A 525 100.34 8.48 3.00
N ASP A 526 100.01 8.87 1.76
CA ASP A 526 100.89 8.74 0.61
C ASP A 526 102.16 9.59 0.75
N LEU A 527 102.06 10.78 1.33
CA LEU A 527 103.22 11.64 1.62
C LEU A 527 104.15 11.00 2.65
N ILE A 528 103.59 10.38 3.70
CA ILE A 528 104.37 9.68 4.72
C ILE A 528 105.02 8.43 4.10
N CYS A 529 104.26 7.62 3.36
CA CYS A 529 104.76 6.46 2.62
C CYS A 529 105.93 6.84 1.70
N LYS A 530 105.80 7.92 0.91
CA LYS A 530 106.88 8.46 0.05
C LYS A 530 108.12 8.87 0.83
N LYS A 531 107.98 9.45 2.02
CA LYS A 531 109.11 9.89 2.85
C LYS A 531 109.85 8.74 3.54
N ILE A 532 109.13 7.69 3.93
CA ILE A 532 109.68 6.50 4.59
C ILE A 532 110.22 5.51 3.55
N GLY A 533 109.82 5.62 2.28
CA GLY A 533 110.18 4.67 1.22
C GLY A 533 109.40 3.36 1.32
N LEU A 534 108.21 3.38 1.93
CA LEU A 534 107.32 2.23 2.01
C LEU A 534 106.29 2.31 0.87
N CYS A 535 106.33 1.35 -0.06
CA CYS A 535 105.14 0.96 -0.82
C CYS A 535 104.36 -0.03 0.06
N LEU A 536 103.26 0.43 0.68
CA LEU A 536 102.24 -0.49 1.17
C LEU A 536 101.50 -1.01 -0.06
N ASP A 537 102.03 -2.08 -0.67
CA ASP A 537 101.30 -2.84 -1.69
C ASP A 537 100.03 -3.42 -1.04
N ASP A 538 98.90 -3.28 -1.74
CA ASP A 538 97.56 -3.83 -1.46
C ASP A 538 97.57 -5.36 -1.27
N SER A 539 98.16 -5.80 -0.18
CA SER A 539 98.31 -7.20 0.22
C SER A 539 97.58 -7.46 1.53
N LEU A 540 96.27 -7.13 1.48
CA LEU A 540 95.25 -7.81 2.27
C LEU A 540 94.19 -8.40 1.32
N THR A 541 94.64 -9.13 0.30
CA THR A 541 93.82 -10.11 -0.41
C THR A 541 93.80 -11.42 0.39
N SER A 542 92.73 -11.58 1.17
CA SER A 542 92.30 -12.86 1.76
C SER A 542 90.77 -12.78 1.86
N GLY A 543 89.99 -13.43 1.01
CA GLY A 543 90.29 -14.42 -0.02
C GLY A 543 89.05 -14.69 -0.88
N GLU A 544 89.23 -15.61 -1.82
CA GLU A 544 88.19 -16.32 -2.61
C GLU A 544 87.17 -15.47 -3.39
N SER A 545 87.44 -15.24 -4.68
CA SER A 545 86.61 -15.79 -5.76
C SER A 545 87.11 -15.35 -7.15
N GLN A 546 87.60 -16.35 -7.89
CA GLN A 546 87.40 -16.61 -9.31
C GLN A 546 87.47 -15.47 -10.34
N GLU A 547 88.50 -15.57 -11.18
CA GLU A 547 88.51 -15.31 -12.63
C GLU A 547 87.20 -14.75 -13.25
N ILE A 548 87.26 -13.52 -13.79
CA ILE A 548 87.00 -13.32 -15.22
C ILE A 548 88.04 -12.32 -15.76
N ILE A 549 88.78 -12.86 -16.72
CA ILE A 549 89.80 -12.31 -17.62
C ILE A 549 89.27 -11.14 -18.47
N SER A 550 90.12 -10.11 -18.60
CA SER A 550 90.42 -9.25 -19.77
C SER A 550 89.26 -8.69 -20.62
N GLU A 551 89.29 -7.48 -21.18
CA GLU A 551 90.36 -6.67 -21.77
C GLU A 551 89.68 -5.31 -22.06
N GLU A 552 90.18 -4.22 -21.50
CA GLU A 552 91.07 -3.28 -22.20
C GLU A 552 90.34 -2.23 -23.07
N THR A 553 90.39 -0.98 -22.57
CA THR A 553 90.39 0.31 -23.29
C THR A 553 89.11 0.70 -24.05
N VAL A 554 88.50 1.86 -23.80
CA VAL A 554 89.05 3.19 -24.08
C VAL A 554 88.34 4.22 -23.22
N LEU A 555 89.15 4.96 -22.48
CA LEU A 555 88.84 6.21 -21.81
C LEU A 555 88.46 7.30 -22.83
N ALA A 556 87.31 7.95 -22.64
CA ALA A 556 87.15 9.39 -22.87
C ALA A 556 85.77 9.89 -22.41
N HIS A 557 85.71 10.45 -21.19
CA HIS A 557 84.93 11.64 -20.76
C HIS A 557 84.30 11.47 -19.36
N PRO A 558 84.94 12.00 -18.31
CA PRO A 558 84.20 12.52 -17.17
C PRO A 558 84.70 13.92 -16.82
N LEU A 559 84.15 14.94 -17.51
CA LEU A 559 84.33 16.34 -17.08
C LEU A 559 83.01 17.15 -17.12
N LYS A 560 81.85 16.50 -17.25
CA LYS A 560 80.54 17.19 -17.37
C LYS A 560 79.50 16.85 -16.29
N THR A 561 79.78 15.94 -15.37
CA THR A 561 78.73 15.40 -14.49
C THR A 561 78.42 16.29 -13.27
N ILE A 562 79.39 17.05 -12.76
CA ILE A 562 79.18 17.90 -11.55
C ILE A 562 78.36 19.18 -11.87
N GLU A 563 78.38 19.68 -13.10
CA GLU A 563 77.56 20.85 -13.49
C GLU A 563 76.10 20.48 -13.85
N GLN A 564 75.81 19.21 -14.17
CA GLN A 564 74.45 18.77 -14.54
C GLN A 564 73.48 18.69 -13.35
N TRP A 565 73.98 18.54 -12.12
CA TRP A 565 73.11 18.45 -10.93
C TRP A 565 72.46 19.80 -10.58
N LYS A 566 73.03 20.93 -11.03
CA LYS A 566 72.45 22.26 -10.84
C LYS A 566 71.50 22.71 -11.96
N LEU A 567 71.48 22.02 -13.10
CA LEU A 567 70.76 22.49 -14.30
C LEU A 567 69.39 21.84 -14.51
N LYS A 568 69.05 20.73 -13.83
CA LYS A 568 67.78 20.01 -14.09
C LYS A 568 66.57 20.48 -13.25
N LYS A 569 66.66 21.64 -12.56
CA LYS A 569 65.49 22.25 -11.89
C LYS A 569 65.40 23.78 -11.92
N ASN A 570 66.22 24.48 -12.70
CA ASN A 570 66.11 25.94 -12.84
C ASN A 570 66.25 26.36 -14.31
N ASN A 571 65.13 26.52 -15.01
CA ASN A 571 65.06 27.35 -16.19
C ASN A 571 63.93 28.38 -16.01
N ARG A 572 64.30 29.51 -15.40
CA ARG A 572 63.90 30.87 -15.82
C ARG A 572 64.85 31.89 -15.16
N ILE A 573 65.50 32.66 -16.04
CA ILE A 573 66.17 33.97 -15.83
C ILE A 573 67.69 33.95 -15.56
N GLY A 574 68.45 34.42 -16.56
CA GLY A 574 69.46 35.47 -16.40
C GLY A 574 70.95 35.11 -16.43
N GLN A 575 71.63 35.53 -17.50
CA GLN A 575 73.03 36.01 -17.67
C GLN A 575 73.95 35.98 -16.43
N GLY A 576 75.24 35.67 -16.46
CA GLY A 576 76.26 35.56 -17.50
C GLY A 576 77.64 35.56 -16.78
N GLU A 577 78.72 35.47 -17.56
CA GLU A 577 80.14 35.60 -17.19
C GLU A 577 80.96 34.32 -16.92
N VAL A 578 81.99 34.20 -17.76
CA VAL A 578 83.17 33.33 -17.75
C VAL A 578 84.23 34.03 -16.89
N PRO A 579 85.04 33.33 -16.06
CA PRO A 579 86.41 33.04 -16.53
C PRO A 579 87.07 31.75 -16.00
N ASP A 580 87.71 31.08 -16.95
CA ASP A 580 89.12 30.64 -16.97
C ASP A 580 89.71 29.98 -15.71
N GLN A 581 90.05 28.69 -15.83
CA GLN A 581 91.05 28.07 -14.96
C GLN A 581 91.85 27.02 -15.71
N THR A 582 93.15 27.31 -15.79
CA THR A 582 94.25 26.45 -16.19
C THR A 582 94.27 25.13 -15.40
N LEU A 583 94.56 24.04 -16.12
CA LEU A 583 94.95 22.72 -15.63
C LEU A 583 96.03 22.79 -14.54
N PRO A 584 96.03 21.81 -13.63
CA PRO A 584 97.08 20.80 -13.70
C PRO A 584 96.59 19.35 -13.56
N GLU A 585 97.18 18.48 -14.36
CA GLU A 585 97.14 17.02 -14.26
C GLU A 585 97.59 16.52 -12.89
N HIS A 586 96.93 15.51 -12.34
CA HIS A 586 97.50 14.19 -12.04
C HIS A 586 96.55 13.32 -11.20
N SER A 587 96.72 12.00 -11.36
CA SER A 587 96.17 10.87 -10.58
C SER A 587 94.76 10.39 -10.94
N PHE A 588 94.72 9.28 -11.70
CA PHE A 588 93.50 8.60 -12.17
C PHE A 588 92.72 7.88 -11.05
N ASP A 589 93.32 7.60 -9.89
CA ASP A 589 92.69 6.80 -8.81
C ASP A 589 91.89 7.66 -7.80
N SER A 590 92.11 8.97 -7.79
CA SER A 590 91.39 9.92 -6.92
C SER A 590 89.97 10.27 -7.41
N LEU A 591 89.64 9.93 -8.67
CA LEU A 591 88.32 10.22 -9.24
C LEU A 591 87.26 9.20 -8.81
N GLU A 592 87.64 7.93 -8.65
CA GLU A 592 86.71 6.81 -8.38
C GLU A 592 86.14 6.88 -6.94
N LEU A 593 86.93 7.35 -5.98
CA LEU A 593 86.49 7.57 -4.60
C LEU A 593 85.52 8.77 -4.47
N SER A 594 85.66 9.79 -5.34
CA SER A 594 84.81 10.98 -5.38
C SER A 594 83.42 10.71 -5.95
N GLU A 595 83.32 9.83 -6.94
CA GLU A 595 82.06 9.50 -7.63
C GLU A 595 81.15 8.64 -6.72
N HIS A 596 81.71 7.60 -6.10
CA HIS A 596 80.93 6.67 -5.25
C HIS A 596 80.49 7.23 -3.89
N LEU A 597 81.24 8.18 -3.30
CA LEU A 597 80.80 8.86 -2.07
C LEU A 597 79.64 9.84 -2.32
N CYS A 598 79.52 10.40 -3.54
CA CYS A 598 78.46 11.34 -3.89
C CYS A 598 77.13 10.64 -4.24
N GLU A 599 77.17 9.43 -4.79
CA GLU A 599 75.97 8.67 -5.18
C GLU A 599 75.28 7.97 -3.98
N SER A 600 76.00 7.73 -2.87
CA SER A 600 75.60 6.71 -1.89
C SER A 600 74.64 7.14 -0.77
N ILE A 601 74.48 8.42 -0.43
CA ILE A 601 73.71 8.77 0.80
C ILE A 601 72.19 8.83 0.59
N PHE A 602 71.71 9.06 -0.63
CA PHE A 602 70.27 9.28 -0.87
C PHE A 602 69.61 8.26 -1.80
N GLU A 603 70.37 7.52 -2.60
CA GLU A 603 69.80 6.62 -3.60
C GLU A 603 69.91 5.13 -3.22
N ASN A 604 70.84 4.73 -2.34
CA ASN A 604 70.98 3.31 -1.97
C ASN A 604 71.58 3.06 -0.56
N PRO A 605 70.78 2.64 0.44
CA PRO A 605 71.24 2.43 1.82
C PRO A 605 72.24 1.27 2.00
N GLU A 606 72.34 0.35 1.05
CA GLU A 606 73.27 -0.79 1.11
C GLU A 606 74.73 -0.37 0.86
N LEU A 607 74.95 0.70 0.09
CA LEU A 607 76.30 1.23 -0.23
C LEU A 607 76.93 2.05 0.92
N ILE A 608 76.15 2.40 1.96
CA ILE A 608 76.63 3.14 3.14
C ILE A 608 77.67 2.30 3.90
N PHE A 609 77.44 0.99 4.03
CA PHE A 609 78.33 0.08 4.76
C PHE A 609 79.68 -0.10 4.06
N GLU A 610 79.67 -0.27 2.74
CA GLU A 610 80.90 -0.42 1.95
C GLU A 610 81.77 0.84 1.98
N ASN A 611 81.14 2.02 1.91
CA ASN A 611 81.83 3.30 1.99
C ASN A 611 82.41 3.57 3.39
N GLU A 612 81.68 3.21 4.45
CA GLU A 612 82.20 3.29 5.83
C GLU A 612 83.41 2.37 6.02
N GLU A 613 83.36 1.15 5.46
CA GLU A 613 84.47 0.20 5.52
C GLU A 613 85.71 0.70 4.78
N ARG A 614 85.55 1.31 3.60
CA ARG A 614 86.65 1.94 2.85
C ARG A 614 87.30 3.09 3.61
N ILE A 615 86.50 3.97 4.24
CA ILE A 615 87.03 5.07 5.08
C ILE A 615 87.81 4.51 6.28
N LYS A 616 87.30 3.46 6.92
CA LYS A 616 88.01 2.78 8.01
C LYS A 616 89.34 2.18 7.53
N LYS A 617 89.38 1.59 6.33
CA LYS A 617 90.62 1.06 5.72
C LYS A 617 91.66 2.17 5.52
N ILE A 618 91.28 3.32 4.92
CA ILE A 618 92.19 4.46 4.74
C ILE A 618 92.74 4.97 6.08
N GLY A 619 91.85 5.15 7.08
CA GLY A 619 92.27 5.58 8.42
C GLY A 619 93.22 4.58 9.10
N HIS A 620 92.99 3.28 8.91
CA HIS A 620 93.86 2.24 9.44
C HIS A 620 95.22 2.18 8.72
N CYS A 621 95.26 2.36 7.40
CA CYS A 621 96.52 2.45 6.65
C CYS A 621 97.36 3.65 7.11
N LEU A 622 96.75 4.83 7.28
CA LEU A 622 97.44 5.99 7.83
C LEU A 622 97.99 5.71 9.23
N TYR A 623 97.21 5.09 10.10
CA TYR A 623 97.63 4.71 11.46
C TYR A 623 98.89 3.82 11.44
N ILE A 624 98.87 2.73 10.65
CA ILE A 624 100.02 1.82 10.51
C ILE A 624 101.24 2.56 9.96
N THR A 625 101.03 3.43 8.98
CA THR A 625 102.12 4.19 8.36
C THR A 625 102.78 5.13 9.36
N VAL A 626 101.98 5.78 10.22
CA VAL A 626 102.47 6.64 11.30
C VAL A 626 103.21 5.82 12.36
N GLU A 627 102.71 4.66 12.77
CA GLU A 627 103.43 3.78 13.72
C GLU A 627 104.82 3.39 13.18
N LYS A 628 104.92 2.98 11.92
CA LYS A 628 106.22 2.65 11.30
C LYS A 628 107.16 3.86 11.24
N LEU A 629 106.64 5.07 11.01
CA LEU A 629 107.45 6.30 11.09
C LEU A 629 108.04 6.48 12.49
N LEU A 630 107.24 6.25 13.53
CA LEU A 630 107.67 6.36 14.92
C LEU A 630 108.72 5.31 15.27
N ASP A 631 108.57 4.07 14.80
CA ASP A 631 109.57 3.01 14.99
C ASP A 631 110.91 3.36 14.33
N MET A 632 110.89 3.87 13.09
CA MET A 632 112.12 4.34 12.44
C MET A 632 112.76 5.52 13.16
N LEU A 633 111.95 6.44 13.70
CA LEU A 633 112.45 7.56 14.49
C LEU A 633 113.12 7.05 15.78
N ALA A 634 112.54 6.05 16.44
CA ALA A 634 113.11 5.41 17.63
C ALA A 634 114.43 4.71 17.31
N GLU A 635 114.52 3.96 16.21
CA GLU A 635 115.76 3.30 15.77
C GLU A 635 116.84 4.32 15.38
N SER A 636 116.46 5.38 14.65
CA SER A 636 117.38 6.48 14.33
C SER A 636 117.89 7.18 15.60
N ASN A 637 117.05 7.35 16.61
CA ASN A 637 117.45 7.96 17.88
C ASN A 637 118.37 7.04 18.68
N LYS A 638 118.12 5.72 18.66
CA LYS A 638 119.03 4.71 19.24
C LYS A 638 120.39 4.71 18.54
N GLN A 639 120.44 4.78 17.21
CA GLN A 639 121.70 4.92 16.46
C GLN A 639 122.44 6.21 16.82
N LEU A 640 121.71 7.31 17.03
CA LEU A 640 122.28 8.58 17.48
C LEU A 640 122.86 8.47 18.90
N GLU A 641 122.17 7.80 19.83
CA GLU A 641 122.65 7.51 21.19
C GLU A 641 123.88 6.59 21.17
N GLU A 642 123.89 5.55 20.34
CA GLU A 642 125.06 4.68 20.12
C GLU A 642 126.25 5.47 19.58
N MET A 643 126.02 6.34 18.58
CA MET A 643 127.04 7.25 18.06
C MET A 643 127.54 8.22 19.13
N HIS A 644 126.65 8.75 19.97
CA HIS A 644 127.01 9.63 21.09
C HIS A 644 127.83 8.89 22.17
N ASN A 645 127.52 7.61 22.43
CA ASN A 645 128.31 6.74 23.31
C ASN A 645 129.70 6.44 22.71
N ILE A 646 129.79 6.13 21.41
CA ILE A 646 131.07 5.97 20.70
C ILE A 646 131.88 7.27 20.79
N HIS A 647 131.25 8.42 20.53
CA HIS A 647 131.90 9.73 20.60
C HIS A 647 132.36 10.06 22.04
N SER A 648 131.56 9.72 23.06
CA SER A 648 131.92 9.87 24.47
C SER A 648 133.10 8.98 24.86
N ASN A 649 133.13 7.72 24.40
CA ASN A 649 134.28 6.81 24.57
C ASN A 649 135.55 7.32 23.87
N ILE A 650 135.44 7.89 22.67
CA ILE A 650 136.56 8.54 21.97
C ILE A 650 137.04 9.76 22.75
N LYS A 651 136.11 10.58 23.27
CA LYS A 651 136.41 11.77 24.07
C LYS A 651 137.11 11.42 25.39
N GLU A 652 136.71 10.35 26.08
CA GLU A 652 137.43 9.83 27.26
C GLU A 652 138.82 9.30 26.90
N LYS A 653 138.96 8.50 25.84
CA LYS A 653 140.28 8.05 25.35
C LYS A 653 141.21 9.21 25.00
N CYS A 654 140.70 10.31 24.45
CA CYS A 654 141.49 11.51 24.19
C CYS A 654 141.85 12.28 25.47
N LYS A 655 140.99 12.32 26.49
CA LYS A 655 141.31 12.95 27.78
C LYS A 655 142.38 12.17 28.56
N ASN A 656 142.33 10.84 28.55
CA ASN A 656 143.31 9.99 29.23
C ASN A 656 144.70 10.02 28.56
N LYS A 657 144.81 10.49 27.31
CA LYS A 657 146.09 10.71 26.60
C LYS A 657 146.72 12.09 26.84
N ASN A 658 146.02 13.03 27.49
CA ASN A 658 146.53 14.38 27.78
C ASN A 658 146.99 14.55 29.25
N TRP A 659 147.20 13.44 30.00
CA TRP A 659 147.76 13.43 31.36
C TRP A 659 148.88 12.39 31.57
N GLU A 660 149.47 11.87 30.48
CA GLU A 660 150.85 11.34 30.42
C GLU A 660 151.67 12.29 29.55
#